data_AF-A0AAD7KIY9-F1
#
_entry.id   AF-A0AAD7KIY9-F1
#
_cell.length_a   1.000
_cell.length_b   1.000
_cell.length_c   1.000
_cell.angle_alpha   90.00
_cell.angle_beta   90.00
_cell.angle_gamma   90.00
#
_symmetry.space_group_name_H-M   'P 1'
#
loop_
_entity.id
_entity.type
_entity.pdbx_description
1 polymer ?
#
loop_
_entity_poly.entity_id
_entity_poly.type
_entity_poly.pdbx_seq_one_letter_code
_entity_poly.pdbx_strand_id
1 'polypeptide(L)'
;MELRTLIQRSPNAFHISMAATSALFGLTMSPTFVPVVFTLASLLLYAPILFNRPRPFAYTALLWISLSLGSSIGRLVPAVNALSTAGPSISVLLVMSSLTSAVAIFAVFADVYICNFTGGTQAVLFPAIWALLWTTTSHLLPLGRLTSWTPVSGAQSYSWLSPWTGPAGIDWITAAWAVVISQSIGSWYMGYSDDSSLETGRRKEFSRTAGTLVLALVLTALTIPTFILSGFPYPLSPPETVTPLVVGCALPPSSKIDGPAPGLEDYINESKTLSAARIVLWPEAAVSFRSEKDRAEAFLRIQASIYQRGTYWAVSFEEEIADESDDSGDTSMKRTGLALISNSSVDHMHYYKRFLVPIAESFSLSPGSSPPPIFPLPQSRPQSIPRSRWGKPDTRLLNVTTSICLDFAMPSLFRDLDSRPALILAPARTWDPAIGNRMWEEVKQRANEIGSVALWCDGGKGGVGQGSWYRTIGVPYPFDSTPTFYARFGNPFILAAASWLFVFGPIACRFAISRYKKSNLHAMVQSRSEDSTVHSFIARDFRSFNGRKRFDVSPSLGSFQFITSDDLPIRLDDDSPKKTRSSSSSRPATPLRSSLPLRVGIGSLLHRFKSFARTFLRKRSRDGALTDPHSTRIESTGAPRASESNTRLAPTPLRPVEYRLVDTYELNASAASSVFEPEPAPPTPASSSPPSPSWLSRNVQETNPVLNFEGKRGPTLSSPLLSPLDNSANDLRQLEPVTPPSPPPSHSKENQSADKRESSSFRKADNDSTAKPLFPSSKYNLFISAPPNFEPELPEDLWTLINTINTQGGHLDNMDFTGKQHAEVVDFGGEVDYSGYEWFQEPPPKQPPPPQSVGTPYVPLPGVIEQNEAFEFALSAAPNVLYARYKQYGQLGVLAWCSEFGELIDNLKDLGFKGNMFVATRTQALRTCEELLKLMKHSLELKMQIIVMYLSSQVARLRRFLDGEKTWDDYPEPQFPLDYTKKYPPAAGEY
;
A
#
# COMPACT_ATOMS: atom_id res chain seq x y z
N MET A 1 -12.86 -33.74 17.78
CA MET A 1 -14.06 -32.98 18.25
C MET A 1 -13.71 -31.69 19.02
N GLU A 2 -12.46 -31.20 18.99
CA GLU A 2 -11.91 -30.48 20.16
C GLU A 2 -11.90 -28.95 20.09
N LEU A 3 -11.76 -28.36 18.90
CA LEU A 3 -11.68 -26.89 18.79
C LEU A 3 -12.98 -26.19 19.21
N ARG A 4 -14.14 -26.75 18.86
CA ARG A 4 -15.45 -26.17 19.18
C ARG A 4 -15.70 -26.12 20.70
N THR A 5 -15.33 -27.17 21.42
CA THR A 5 -15.49 -27.24 22.89
C THR A 5 -14.50 -26.32 23.60
N LEU A 6 -13.28 -26.15 23.09
CA LEU A 6 -12.32 -25.16 23.60
C LEU A 6 -12.85 -23.72 23.49
N ILE A 7 -13.40 -23.36 22.32
CA ILE A 7 -14.00 -22.02 22.09
C ILE A 7 -15.22 -21.83 23.00
N GLN A 8 -16.10 -22.83 23.14
CA GLN A 8 -17.27 -22.77 24.02
C GLN A 8 -16.88 -22.63 25.51
N ARG A 9 -15.81 -23.28 25.96
CA ARG A 9 -15.32 -23.23 27.35
C ARG A 9 -14.78 -21.85 27.75
N SER A 10 -14.08 -21.16 26.85
CA SER A 10 -13.38 -19.90 27.16
C SER A 10 -13.45 -18.85 26.03
N PRO A 11 -14.64 -18.49 25.52
CA PRO A 11 -14.78 -17.72 24.28
C PRO A 11 -14.12 -16.35 24.35
N ASN A 12 -14.23 -15.65 25.49
CA ASN A 12 -13.64 -14.32 25.64
C ASN A 12 -12.10 -14.38 25.59
N ALA A 13 -11.48 -15.41 26.18
CA ALA A 13 -10.03 -15.60 26.12
C ALA A 13 -9.58 -15.99 24.70
N PHE A 14 -10.30 -16.91 24.06
CA PHE A 14 -10.04 -17.34 22.68
C PHE A 14 -10.12 -16.17 21.70
N HIS A 15 -11.23 -15.43 21.67
CA HIS A 15 -11.42 -14.33 20.72
C HIS A 15 -10.48 -13.15 20.98
N ILE A 16 -10.18 -12.81 22.24
CA ILE A 16 -9.22 -11.73 22.53
C ILE A 16 -7.80 -12.13 22.15
N SER A 17 -7.39 -13.37 22.41
CA SER A 17 -6.08 -13.88 21.97
C SER A 17 -5.98 -13.94 20.44
N MET A 18 -6.99 -14.49 19.78
CA MET A 18 -7.07 -14.56 18.31
C MET A 18 -7.03 -13.16 17.67
N ALA A 19 -7.74 -12.18 18.23
CA ALA A 19 -7.69 -10.79 17.78
C ALA A 19 -6.32 -10.13 18.01
N ALA A 20 -5.63 -10.44 19.13
CA ALA A 20 -4.29 -9.93 19.41
C ALA A 20 -3.23 -10.52 18.46
N THR A 21 -3.27 -11.84 18.24
CA THR A 21 -2.37 -12.55 17.33
C THR A 21 -2.61 -12.17 15.87
N SER A 22 -3.87 -12.04 15.43
CA SER A 22 -4.17 -11.55 14.07
C SER A 22 -3.75 -10.09 13.89
N ALA A 23 -3.97 -9.23 14.90
CA ALA A 23 -3.49 -7.84 14.88
C ALA A 23 -1.95 -7.73 14.80
N LEU A 24 -1.21 -8.61 15.47
CA LEU A 24 0.26 -8.66 15.40
C LEU A 24 0.78 -8.85 13.96
N PHE A 25 0.14 -9.74 13.19
CA PHE A 25 0.54 -10.04 11.81
C PHE A 25 -0.13 -9.14 10.76
N GLY A 26 -1.36 -8.69 11.01
CA GLY A 26 -2.15 -7.91 10.05
C GLY A 26 -2.03 -6.39 10.18
N LEU A 27 -1.64 -5.87 11.35
CA LEU A 27 -1.52 -4.43 11.60
C LEU A 27 -0.07 -3.99 11.77
N THR A 28 0.84 -4.60 11.00
CA THR A 28 2.25 -4.18 10.89
C THR A 28 2.37 -2.79 10.23
N MET A 29 3.59 -2.38 9.87
CA MET A 29 3.78 -1.16 9.06
C MET A 29 3.20 -1.27 7.64
N SER A 30 3.21 -2.45 7.03
CA SER A 30 2.58 -2.69 5.71
C SER A 30 1.48 -3.76 5.82
N PRO A 31 0.26 -3.38 6.29
CA PRO A 31 -0.88 -4.27 6.41
C PRO A 31 -1.17 -5.08 5.13
N THR A 32 -1.20 -6.41 5.27
CA THR A 32 -1.48 -7.35 4.18
C THR A 32 -2.97 -7.71 4.16
N PHE A 33 -3.56 -7.80 2.97
CA PHE A 33 -4.99 -8.02 2.75
C PHE A 33 -5.58 -9.15 3.60
N VAL A 34 -5.01 -10.36 3.51
CA VAL A 34 -5.57 -11.56 4.15
C VAL A 34 -5.51 -11.48 5.70
N PRO A 35 -4.38 -11.16 6.36
CA PRO A 35 -4.34 -10.92 7.81
C PRO A 35 -5.24 -9.79 8.32
N VAL A 36 -5.42 -8.70 7.57
CA VAL A 36 -6.39 -7.66 7.93
C VAL A 36 -7.82 -8.22 7.88
N VAL A 37 -8.20 -8.91 6.80
CA VAL A 37 -9.50 -9.59 6.66
C VAL A 37 -9.76 -10.55 7.84
N PHE A 38 -8.78 -11.37 8.22
CA PHE A 38 -8.91 -12.28 9.37
C PHE A 38 -9.05 -11.56 10.71
N THR A 39 -8.34 -10.43 10.90
CA THR A 39 -8.46 -9.60 12.11
C THR A 39 -9.89 -9.03 12.22
N LEU A 40 -10.42 -8.49 11.12
CA LEU A 40 -11.79 -7.97 11.08
C LEU A 40 -12.85 -9.06 11.24
N ALA A 41 -12.68 -10.23 10.60
CA ALA A 41 -13.58 -11.36 10.78
C ALA A 41 -13.61 -11.85 12.24
N SER A 42 -12.46 -11.86 12.91
CA SER A 42 -12.34 -12.21 14.33
C SER A 42 -13.12 -11.25 15.24
N LEU A 43 -13.08 -9.95 14.93
CA LEU A 43 -13.81 -8.91 15.67
C LEU A 43 -15.32 -8.96 15.41
N LEU A 44 -15.73 -9.15 14.15
CA LEU A 44 -17.14 -9.31 13.77
C LEU A 44 -17.78 -10.55 14.40
N LEU A 45 -17.05 -11.67 14.46
CA LEU A 45 -17.51 -12.90 15.11
C LEU A 45 -17.65 -12.74 16.63
N TYR A 46 -16.75 -11.99 17.27
CA TYR A 46 -16.76 -11.79 18.72
C TYR A 46 -17.78 -10.74 19.19
N ALA A 47 -18.05 -9.70 18.40
CA ALA A 47 -18.85 -8.56 18.86
C ALA A 47 -20.29 -8.90 19.32
N PRO A 48 -21.07 -9.78 18.67
CA PRO A 48 -22.37 -10.21 19.18
C PRO A 48 -22.28 -10.96 20.51
N ILE A 49 -21.22 -11.75 20.71
CA ILE A 49 -20.95 -12.45 21.99
C ILE A 49 -20.63 -11.41 23.07
N LEU A 50 -19.78 -10.43 22.75
CA LEU A 50 -19.32 -9.37 23.64
C LEU A 50 -20.46 -8.46 24.11
N PHE A 51 -21.38 -8.07 23.22
CA PHE A 51 -22.56 -7.25 23.55
C PHE A 51 -23.49 -7.92 24.59
N ASN A 52 -23.67 -9.24 24.49
CA ASN A 52 -24.61 -9.99 25.33
C ASN A 52 -24.02 -10.45 26.68
N ARG A 53 -22.78 -10.05 27.04
CA ARG A 53 -22.19 -10.36 28.36
C ARG A 53 -22.64 -9.36 29.43
N PRO A 54 -22.73 -9.77 30.72
CA PRO A 54 -23.11 -8.88 31.83
C PRO A 54 -22.05 -7.83 32.21
N ARG A 55 -20.84 -7.92 31.64
CA ARG A 55 -19.74 -6.96 31.87
C ARG A 55 -19.07 -6.57 30.54
N PRO A 56 -19.83 -6.03 29.56
CA PRO A 56 -19.34 -5.88 28.19
C PRO A 56 -18.14 -4.92 28.16
N PHE A 57 -18.24 -3.79 28.86
CA PHE A 57 -17.18 -2.79 28.98
C PHE A 57 -15.82 -3.36 29.43
N ALA A 58 -15.79 -4.30 30.37
CA ALA A 58 -14.53 -4.88 30.86
C ALA A 58 -13.83 -5.72 29.79
N TYR A 59 -14.60 -6.53 29.04
CA TYR A 59 -14.08 -7.32 27.94
C TYR A 59 -13.76 -6.47 26.70
N THR A 60 -14.50 -5.37 26.45
CA THR A 60 -14.15 -4.38 25.40
C THR A 60 -12.85 -3.66 25.73
N ALA A 61 -12.64 -3.25 26.98
CA ALA A 61 -11.39 -2.63 27.41
C ALA A 61 -10.19 -3.58 27.30
N LEU A 62 -10.37 -4.86 27.66
CA LEU A 62 -9.34 -5.88 27.49
C LEU A 62 -9.03 -6.13 26.01
N LEU A 63 -10.05 -6.31 25.16
CA LEU A 63 -9.90 -6.45 23.71
C LEU A 63 -9.15 -5.25 23.09
N TRP A 64 -9.51 -4.04 23.49
CA TRP A 64 -8.86 -2.80 23.05
C TRP A 64 -7.38 -2.76 23.44
N ILE A 65 -7.04 -3.09 24.68
CA ILE A 65 -5.63 -3.17 25.14
C ILE A 65 -4.88 -4.23 24.34
N SER A 66 -5.44 -5.43 24.17
CA SER A 66 -4.81 -6.53 23.44
C SER A 66 -4.58 -6.22 21.95
N LEU A 67 -5.53 -5.58 21.27
CA LEU A 67 -5.35 -5.08 19.90
C LEU A 67 -4.27 -3.99 19.82
N SER A 68 -4.28 -3.06 20.79
CA SER A 68 -3.31 -1.96 20.86
C SER A 68 -1.88 -2.48 21.05
N LEU A 69 -1.71 -3.53 21.87
CA LEU A 69 -0.42 -4.18 22.10
C LEU A 69 0.04 -4.98 20.87
N GLY A 70 -0.82 -5.82 20.29
CA GLY A 70 -0.49 -6.60 19.08
C GLY A 70 -0.05 -5.72 17.92
N SER A 71 -0.84 -4.68 17.60
CA SER A 71 -0.50 -3.71 16.55
C SER A 71 0.74 -2.87 16.88
N SER A 72 1.02 -2.56 18.15
CA SER A 72 2.27 -1.87 18.52
C SER A 72 3.50 -2.78 18.35
N ILE A 73 3.42 -4.06 18.71
CA ILE A 73 4.55 -4.98 18.56
C ILE A 73 4.92 -5.14 17.07
N GLY A 74 3.92 -5.29 16.18
CA GLY A 74 4.13 -5.34 14.72
C GLY A 74 4.66 -4.04 14.08
N ARG A 75 4.86 -2.99 14.88
CA ARG A 75 5.31 -1.65 14.47
C ARG A 75 6.52 -1.14 15.27
N LEU A 76 7.05 -1.94 16.20
CA LEU A 76 7.99 -1.49 17.22
C LEU A 76 9.34 -1.03 16.65
N VAL A 77 9.94 -1.80 15.73
CA VAL A 77 11.26 -1.52 15.14
C VAL A 77 11.32 -0.14 14.47
N PRO A 78 10.49 0.19 13.46
CA PRO A 78 10.52 1.51 12.81
C PRO A 78 10.12 2.66 13.75
N ALA A 79 9.32 2.39 14.80
CA ALA A 79 8.98 3.42 15.78
C ALA A 79 10.15 3.75 16.71
N VAL A 80 10.88 2.75 17.21
CA VAL A 80 12.07 2.95 18.06
C VAL A 80 13.12 3.80 17.34
N ASN A 81 13.24 3.65 16.02
CA ASN A 81 14.14 4.43 15.17
C ASN A 81 13.64 5.84 14.79
N ALA A 82 12.37 6.20 15.10
CA ALA A 82 11.72 7.42 14.61
C ALA A 82 12.01 8.71 15.40
N LEU A 83 12.49 8.60 16.64
CA LEU A 83 12.84 9.74 17.50
C LEU A 83 14.20 9.50 18.15
N SER A 84 14.83 10.57 18.63
CA SER A 84 16.13 10.52 19.32
C SER A 84 16.15 9.66 20.61
N THR A 85 14.99 9.28 21.14
CA THR A 85 14.86 8.41 22.31
C THR A 85 13.71 7.42 22.16
N ALA A 86 13.96 6.15 22.47
CA ALA A 86 12.99 5.07 22.29
C ALA A 86 11.73 5.18 23.17
N GLY A 87 11.84 5.75 24.38
CA GLY A 87 10.73 5.86 25.34
C GLY A 87 9.55 6.69 24.81
N PRO A 88 9.77 7.94 24.37
CA PRO A 88 8.76 8.73 23.67
C PRO A 88 8.21 8.04 22.42
N SER A 89 9.06 7.42 21.59
CA SER A 89 8.63 6.66 20.41
C SER A 89 7.63 5.55 20.73
N ILE A 90 7.96 4.70 21.71
CA ILE A 90 7.08 3.60 22.16
C ILE A 90 5.78 4.17 22.74
N SER A 91 5.85 5.30 23.46
CA SER A 91 4.68 5.97 24.04
C SER A 91 3.74 6.51 22.96
N VAL A 92 4.27 7.20 21.93
CA VAL A 92 3.51 7.70 20.78
C VAL A 92 2.92 6.53 19.99
N LEU A 93 3.69 5.46 19.75
CA LEU A 93 3.20 4.26 19.07
C LEU A 93 2.03 3.61 19.82
N LEU A 94 2.15 3.42 21.13
CA LEU A 94 1.06 2.87 21.96
C LEU A 94 -0.19 3.74 21.89
N VAL A 95 -0.06 5.07 21.98
CA VAL A 95 -1.19 6.01 21.85
C VAL A 95 -1.85 5.93 20.47
N MET A 96 -1.07 5.87 19.38
CA MET A 96 -1.61 5.82 18.02
C MET A 96 -2.24 4.46 17.68
N SER A 97 -1.63 3.35 18.10
CA SER A 97 -2.20 2.01 18.01
C SER A 97 -3.47 1.87 18.86
N SER A 98 -3.52 2.54 20.01
CA SER A 98 -4.68 2.60 20.89
C SER A 98 -5.84 3.42 20.32
N LEU A 99 -5.55 4.59 19.74
CA LEU A 99 -6.54 5.43 19.06
C LEU A 99 -7.15 4.71 17.84
N THR A 100 -6.30 4.11 17.00
CA THR A 100 -6.76 3.37 15.81
C THR A 100 -7.53 2.09 16.17
N SER A 101 -7.13 1.38 17.22
CA SER A 101 -7.90 0.24 17.76
C SER A 101 -9.26 0.68 18.34
N ALA A 102 -9.35 1.85 18.98
CA ALA A 102 -10.64 2.39 19.45
C ALA A 102 -11.58 2.75 18.29
N VAL A 103 -11.04 3.32 17.20
CA VAL A 103 -11.77 3.60 15.95
C VAL A 103 -12.28 2.31 15.31
N ALA A 104 -11.43 1.29 15.20
CA ALA A 104 -11.82 -0.02 14.64
C ALA A 104 -12.91 -0.72 15.47
N ILE A 105 -12.78 -0.73 16.80
CA ILE A 105 -13.82 -1.26 17.71
C ILE A 105 -15.13 -0.47 17.54
N PHE A 106 -15.08 0.86 17.43
CA PHE A 106 -16.26 1.69 17.24
C PHE A 106 -17.03 1.32 15.95
N ALA A 107 -16.34 1.02 14.85
CA ALA A 107 -16.97 0.56 13.60
C ALA A 107 -17.79 -0.73 13.81
N VAL A 108 -17.17 -1.73 14.45
CA VAL A 108 -17.80 -3.04 14.72
C VAL A 108 -18.96 -2.89 15.71
N PHE A 109 -18.83 -2.05 16.73
CA PHE A 109 -19.92 -1.76 17.67
C PHE A 109 -21.09 -1.00 17.01
N ALA A 110 -20.80 -0.11 16.05
CA ALA A 110 -21.82 0.59 15.28
C ALA A 110 -22.61 -0.37 14.36
N ASP A 111 -21.94 -1.31 13.68
CA ASP A 111 -22.64 -2.34 12.88
C ASP A 111 -23.59 -3.18 13.73
N VAL A 112 -23.13 -3.76 14.84
CA VAL A 112 -23.99 -4.60 15.70
C VAL A 112 -25.18 -3.80 16.23
N TYR A 113 -24.98 -2.54 16.64
CA TYR A 113 -26.05 -1.67 17.10
C TYR A 113 -27.09 -1.37 16.00
N ILE A 114 -26.65 -1.04 14.77
CA ILE A 114 -27.54 -0.70 13.66
C ILE A 114 -28.19 -1.95 13.06
N CYS A 115 -27.51 -3.10 13.02
CA CYS A 115 -28.08 -4.38 12.60
C CYS A 115 -29.25 -4.81 13.50
N ASN A 116 -29.10 -4.65 14.83
CA ASN A 116 -30.16 -4.91 15.79
C ASN A 116 -31.39 -4.01 15.60
N PHE A 117 -31.21 -2.79 15.06
CA PHE A 117 -32.30 -1.85 14.76
C PHE A 117 -32.94 -2.07 13.39
N THR A 118 -32.15 -2.44 12.37
CA THR A 118 -32.57 -2.47 10.95
C THR A 118 -33.12 -3.81 10.46
N GLY A 119 -32.91 -4.91 11.20
CA GLY A 119 -33.56 -6.18 10.91
C GLY A 119 -33.06 -6.90 9.65
N GLY A 120 -31.76 -6.79 9.33
CA GLY A 120 -31.07 -7.73 8.44
C GLY A 120 -30.66 -7.21 7.06
N THR A 121 -29.76 -6.23 7.02
CA THR A 121 -28.94 -5.86 5.84
C THR A 121 -27.42 -5.91 6.14
N GLN A 122 -27.03 -6.75 7.12
CA GLN A 122 -25.67 -6.83 7.67
C GLN A 122 -24.56 -7.04 6.62
N ALA A 123 -24.86 -7.79 5.54
CA ALA A 123 -23.89 -8.14 4.49
C ALA A 123 -23.13 -6.93 3.91
N VAL A 124 -23.78 -5.76 3.79
CA VAL A 124 -23.19 -4.57 3.16
C VAL A 124 -23.08 -3.38 4.14
N LEU A 125 -23.72 -3.45 5.30
CA LEU A 125 -23.71 -2.37 6.29
C LEU A 125 -22.31 -2.14 6.89
N PHE A 126 -21.67 -3.17 7.44
CA PHE A 126 -20.32 -3.04 7.99
C PHE A 126 -19.28 -2.55 6.95
N PRO A 127 -19.23 -3.07 5.70
CA PRO A 127 -18.38 -2.51 4.64
C PRO A 127 -18.57 -1.02 4.38
N ALA A 128 -19.82 -0.53 4.36
CA ALA A 128 -20.11 0.89 4.20
C ALA A 128 -19.65 1.73 5.41
N ILE A 129 -19.86 1.24 6.64
CA ILE A 129 -19.39 1.89 7.87
C ILE A 129 -17.85 1.96 7.89
N TRP A 130 -17.18 0.86 7.54
CA TRP A 130 -15.72 0.74 7.57
C TRP A 130 -15.03 1.69 6.59
N ALA A 131 -15.45 1.70 5.32
CA ALA A 131 -14.88 2.57 4.30
C ALA A 131 -15.15 4.07 4.56
N LEU A 132 -16.34 4.40 5.08
CA LEU A 132 -16.67 5.77 5.51
C LEU A 132 -15.79 6.22 6.68
N LEU A 133 -15.62 5.35 7.68
CA LEU A 133 -14.86 5.66 8.87
C LEU A 133 -13.39 5.88 8.56
N TRP A 134 -12.71 4.94 7.88
CA TRP A 134 -11.27 5.11 7.58
C TRP A 134 -10.98 6.28 6.66
N THR A 135 -11.87 6.58 5.72
CA THR A 135 -11.74 7.80 4.93
C THR A 135 -11.86 9.05 5.80
N THR A 136 -12.88 9.12 6.67
CA THR A 136 -13.05 10.25 7.58
C THR A 136 -11.85 10.40 8.52
N THR A 137 -11.37 9.30 9.09
CA THR A 137 -10.14 9.25 9.89
C THR A 137 -8.92 9.73 9.10
N SER A 138 -8.76 9.34 7.83
CA SER A 138 -7.63 9.80 6.99
C SER A 138 -7.69 11.27 6.56
N HIS A 139 -8.83 11.94 6.71
CA HIS A 139 -8.96 13.39 6.58
C HIS A 139 -8.85 14.15 7.92
N LEU A 140 -8.87 13.45 9.06
CA LEU A 140 -8.81 14.03 10.41
C LEU A 140 -7.48 13.76 11.13
N LEU A 141 -6.72 12.74 10.74
CA LEU A 141 -5.40 12.44 11.30
C LEU A 141 -4.29 13.06 10.43
N PRO A 142 -3.28 13.73 11.02
CA PRO A 142 -2.17 14.33 10.29
C PRO A 142 -1.14 13.31 9.76
N LEU A 143 -1.42 12.00 9.88
CA LEU A 143 -0.66 10.91 9.24
C LEU A 143 -1.43 10.27 8.08
N GLY A 144 -2.55 10.86 7.65
CA GLY A 144 -3.35 10.40 6.52
C GLY A 144 -3.74 8.93 6.63
N ARG A 145 -3.33 8.11 5.67
CA ARG A 145 -3.60 6.65 5.65
C ARG A 145 -2.50 5.76 6.25
N LEU A 146 -1.35 6.29 6.69
CA LEU A 146 -0.28 5.45 7.27
C LEU A 146 -0.71 4.67 8.51
N THR A 147 -1.56 5.26 9.35
CA THR A 147 -2.07 4.63 10.58
C THR A 147 -3.37 3.85 10.38
N SER A 148 -3.96 3.90 9.19
CA SER A 148 -5.20 3.21 8.86
C SER A 148 -5.05 1.69 8.87
N TRP A 149 -6.19 0.99 8.93
CA TRP A 149 -6.25 -0.47 8.75
C TRP A 149 -6.58 -0.85 7.28
N THR A 150 -6.32 0.05 6.33
CA THR A 150 -6.38 -0.25 4.89
C THR A 150 -5.26 -1.23 4.54
N PRO A 151 -5.54 -2.35 3.87
CA PRO A 151 -4.48 -3.22 3.38
C PRO A 151 -3.76 -2.57 2.20
N VAL A 152 -2.44 -2.65 2.28
CA VAL A 152 -1.47 -1.98 1.42
C VAL A 152 -0.98 -2.94 0.33
N SER A 153 -0.81 -4.20 0.69
CA SER A 153 -0.35 -5.28 -0.19
C SER A 153 -1.33 -6.46 -0.18
N GLY A 154 -1.29 -7.28 -1.23
CA GLY A 154 -2.22 -8.41 -1.43
C GLY A 154 -3.59 -8.03 -2.00
N ALA A 155 -3.96 -6.75 -2.05
CA ALA A 155 -5.22 -6.28 -2.67
C ALA A 155 -5.15 -6.13 -4.22
N GLN A 156 -4.15 -6.73 -4.86
CA GLN A 156 -3.81 -6.47 -6.27
C GLN A 156 -4.94 -6.87 -7.24
N SER A 157 -5.67 -7.94 -6.93
CA SER A 157 -6.86 -8.41 -7.69
C SER A 157 -8.02 -7.40 -7.74
N TYR A 158 -7.94 -6.32 -6.96
CA TYR A 158 -8.91 -5.23 -6.89
C TYR A 158 -8.32 -3.85 -7.25
N SER A 159 -7.04 -3.80 -7.68
CA SER A 159 -6.33 -2.55 -8.02
C SER A 159 -6.99 -1.76 -9.16
N TRP A 160 -7.71 -2.44 -10.06
CA TRP A 160 -8.50 -1.81 -11.13
C TRP A 160 -9.60 -0.86 -10.62
N LEU A 161 -9.99 -0.95 -9.34
CA LEU A 161 -10.94 -0.04 -8.70
C LEU A 161 -10.31 1.28 -8.24
N SER A 162 -8.99 1.38 -8.07
CA SER A 162 -8.34 2.61 -7.57
C SER A 162 -8.66 3.87 -8.40
N PRO A 163 -8.70 3.85 -9.75
CA PRO A 163 -9.17 4.98 -10.56
C PRO A 163 -10.63 5.41 -10.34
N TRP A 164 -11.47 4.53 -9.77
CA TRP A 164 -12.91 4.72 -9.63
C TRP A 164 -13.32 5.06 -8.20
N THR A 165 -12.92 4.22 -7.24
CA THR A 165 -13.30 4.33 -5.83
C THR A 165 -12.18 4.87 -4.94
N GLY A 166 -10.96 4.92 -5.47
CA GLY A 166 -9.75 5.14 -4.69
C GLY A 166 -9.60 4.16 -3.52
N PRO A 167 -9.07 4.61 -2.36
CA PRO A 167 -8.84 3.75 -1.20
C PRO A 167 -10.13 3.11 -0.67
N ALA A 168 -11.24 3.85 -0.74
CA ALA A 168 -12.50 3.49 -0.09
C ALA A 168 -13.11 2.20 -0.62
N GLY A 169 -12.86 1.85 -1.90
CA GLY A 169 -13.25 0.56 -2.45
C GLY A 169 -12.44 -0.61 -1.87
N ILE A 170 -11.14 -0.42 -1.64
CA ILE A 170 -10.29 -1.42 -0.98
C ILE A 170 -10.69 -1.60 0.48
N ASP A 171 -10.95 -0.50 1.21
CA ASP A 171 -11.52 -0.57 2.57
C ASP A 171 -12.82 -1.39 2.58
N TRP A 172 -13.76 -1.09 1.67
CA TRP A 172 -15.05 -1.77 1.57
C TRP A 172 -14.89 -3.27 1.26
N ILE A 173 -14.04 -3.63 0.30
CA ILE A 173 -13.79 -5.03 -0.10
C ILE A 173 -13.16 -5.83 1.04
N THR A 174 -12.21 -5.23 1.77
CA THR A 174 -11.57 -5.85 2.93
C THR A 174 -12.59 -6.16 4.03
N ALA A 175 -13.47 -5.20 4.32
CA ALA A 175 -14.56 -5.40 5.27
C ALA A 175 -15.64 -6.39 4.77
N ALA A 176 -15.90 -6.44 3.46
CA ALA A 176 -16.88 -7.35 2.87
C ALA A 176 -16.41 -8.82 2.93
N TRP A 177 -15.14 -9.10 2.65
CA TRP A 177 -14.55 -10.42 2.89
C TRP A 177 -14.54 -10.79 4.38
N ALA A 178 -14.30 -9.82 5.27
CA ALA A 178 -14.38 -10.05 6.71
C ALA A 178 -15.80 -10.44 7.17
N VAL A 179 -16.85 -9.87 6.54
CA VAL A 179 -18.25 -10.28 6.75
C VAL A 179 -18.51 -11.68 6.20
N VAL A 180 -18.05 -11.99 4.98
CA VAL A 180 -18.18 -13.35 4.40
C VAL A 180 -17.56 -14.41 5.32
N ILE A 181 -16.32 -14.20 5.78
CA ILE A 181 -15.61 -15.17 6.63
C ILE A 181 -16.25 -15.27 8.02
N SER A 182 -16.59 -14.14 8.66
CA SER A 182 -17.22 -14.18 9.99
C SER A 182 -18.63 -14.78 9.99
N GLN A 183 -19.42 -14.57 8.94
CA GLN A 183 -20.73 -15.23 8.79
C GLN A 183 -20.57 -16.72 8.49
N SER A 184 -19.61 -17.11 7.65
CA SER A 184 -19.32 -18.52 7.34
C SER A 184 -18.88 -19.28 8.60
N ILE A 185 -17.86 -18.78 9.31
CA ILE A 185 -17.38 -19.36 10.58
C ILE A 185 -18.48 -19.32 11.64
N GLY A 186 -19.28 -18.25 11.70
CA GLY A 186 -20.42 -18.13 12.62
C GLY A 186 -21.47 -19.22 12.41
N SER A 187 -21.83 -19.51 11.16
CA SER A 187 -22.77 -20.59 10.82
C SER A 187 -22.24 -21.97 11.21
N TRP A 188 -20.97 -22.26 10.90
CA TRP A 188 -20.30 -23.50 11.31
C TRP A 188 -20.19 -23.63 12.84
N TYR A 189 -19.88 -22.55 13.54
CA TYR A 189 -19.72 -22.55 15.00
C TYR A 189 -21.05 -22.74 15.75
N MET A 190 -22.14 -22.14 15.27
CA MET A 190 -23.50 -22.42 15.78
C MET A 190 -23.96 -23.83 15.40
N GLY A 191 -23.54 -24.34 14.24
CA GLY A 191 -23.92 -25.64 13.71
C GLY A 191 -25.33 -25.62 13.09
N TYR A 192 -25.68 -26.67 12.37
CA TYR A 192 -27.06 -26.90 11.99
C TYR A 192 -27.87 -27.28 13.24
N SER A 193 -28.89 -26.47 13.55
CA SER A 193 -29.87 -26.80 14.59
C SER A 193 -30.90 -27.72 13.94
N ASP A 194 -30.87 -29.01 14.27
CA ASP A 194 -31.76 -30.03 13.67
C ASP A 194 -33.18 -30.02 14.28
N ASP A 195 -33.56 -28.89 14.89
CA ASP A 195 -34.86 -28.65 15.50
C ASP A 195 -35.95 -28.53 14.42
N SER A 196 -36.48 -29.69 14.02
CA SER A 196 -37.56 -29.86 13.04
C SER A 196 -38.89 -29.13 13.37
N SER A 197 -38.99 -28.51 14.54
CA SER A 197 -40.23 -27.93 15.09
C SER A 197 -40.51 -26.46 14.76
N LEU A 198 -39.58 -25.72 14.11
CA LEU A 198 -39.69 -24.28 13.89
C LEU A 198 -39.41 -23.81 12.44
N GLU A 199 -40.33 -24.09 11.51
CA GLU A 199 -40.26 -23.60 10.11
C GLU A 199 -40.05 -22.08 9.99
N THR A 200 -40.60 -21.30 10.93
CA THR A 200 -40.48 -19.83 10.95
C THR A 200 -39.06 -19.33 11.28
N GLY A 201 -38.21 -20.18 11.89
CA GLY A 201 -36.79 -19.93 12.09
C GLY A 201 -36.00 -20.19 10.80
N ARG A 202 -36.17 -21.37 10.20
CA ARG A 202 -35.46 -21.86 8.99
C ARG A 202 -35.45 -20.84 7.84
N ARG A 203 -36.56 -20.12 7.63
CA ARG A 203 -36.68 -19.08 6.58
C ARG A 203 -35.80 -17.84 6.81
N LYS A 204 -35.44 -17.50 8.06
CA LYS A 204 -34.53 -16.39 8.39
C LYS A 204 -33.06 -16.77 8.21
N GLU A 205 -32.72 -18.02 8.51
CA GLU A 205 -31.35 -18.52 8.44
C GLU A 205 -30.92 -18.72 6.98
N PHE A 206 -31.75 -19.40 6.17
CA PHE A 206 -31.51 -19.56 4.73
C PHE A 206 -31.29 -18.21 4.02
N SER A 207 -32.07 -17.19 4.40
CA SER A 207 -31.94 -15.84 3.87
C SER A 207 -30.63 -15.14 4.25
N ARG A 208 -29.96 -15.53 5.34
CA ARG A 208 -28.63 -15.02 5.71
C ARG A 208 -27.56 -15.71 4.88
N THR A 209 -27.54 -17.05 4.87
CA THR A 209 -26.53 -17.85 4.15
C THR A 209 -26.52 -17.54 2.65
N ALA A 210 -27.70 -17.38 2.04
CA ALA A 210 -27.82 -16.95 0.64
C ALA A 210 -27.23 -15.54 0.41
N GLY A 211 -27.42 -14.60 1.34
CA GLY A 211 -26.81 -13.26 1.27
C GLY A 211 -25.29 -13.28 1.39
N THR A 212 -24.74 -14.12 2.29
CA THR A 212 -23.30 -14.35 2.44
C THR A 212 -22.69 -14.94 1.16
N LEU A 213 -23.35 -15.95 0.58
CA LEU A 213 -22.90 -16.62 -0.64
C LEU A 213 -22.96 -15.69 -1.87
N VAL A 214 -24.02 -14.92 -2.03
CA VAL A 214 -24.12 -13.91 -3.11
C VAL A 214 -23.03 -12.84 -2.95
N LEU A 215 -22.73 -12.39 -1.73
CA LEU A 215 -21.62 -11.46 -1.49
C LEU A 215 -20.26 -12.08 -1.85
N ALA A 216 -20.01 -13.34 -1.48
CA ALA A 216 -18.78 -14.05 -1.84
C ALA A 216 -18.62 -14.21 -3.36
N LEU A 217 -19.69 -14.55 -4.08
CA LEU A 217 -19.69 -14.62 -5.54
C LEU A 217 -19.42 -13.26 -6.18
N VAL A 218 -20.03 -12.18 -5.69
CA VAL A 218 -19.77 -10.81 -6.18
C VAL A 218 -18.32 -10.39 -5.92
N LEU A 219 -17.79 -10.64 -4.72
CA LEU A 219 -16.39 -10.33 -4.39
C LEU A 219 -15.38 -11.14 -5.22
N THR A 220 -15.74 -12.37 -5.60
CA THR A 220 -14.94 -13.21 -6.50
C THR A 220 -15.03 -12.69 -7.94
N ALA A 221 -16.22 -12.37 -8.43
CA ALA A 221 -16.43 -11.78 -9.76
C ALA A 221 -15.72 -10.43 -9.94
N LEU A 222 -15.61 -9.62 -8.87
CA LEU A 222 -14.83 -8.38 -8.86
C LEU A 222 -13.31 -8.58 -9.02
N THR A 223 -12.79 -9.81 -8.99
CA THR A 223 -11.39 -10.09 -9.37
C THR A 223 -11.19 -10.28 -10.88
N ILE A 224 -12.24 -10.66 -11.61
CA ILE A 224 -12.19 -10.97 -13.05
C ILE A 224 -11.54 -9.84 -13.88
N PRO A 225 -11.85 -8.54 -13.65
CA PRO A 225 -11.25 -7.47 -14.44
C PRO A 225 -9.73 -7.38 -14.34
N THR A 226 -9.07 -7.86 -13.27
CA THR A 226 -7.59 -7.85 -13.17
C THR A 226 -6.93 -8.82 -14.17
N PHE A 227 -7.65 -9.85 -14.63
CA PHE A 227 -7.15 -10.78 -15.66
C PHE A 227 -7.32 -10.22 -17.09
N ILE A 228 -8.10 -9.15 -17.26
CA ILE A 228 -8.41 -8.52 -18.55
C ILE A 228 -7.70 -7.16 -18.68
N LEU A 229 -7.63 -6.40 -17.58
CA LEU A 229 -7.02 -5.09 -17.48
C LEU A 229 -5.61 -5.23 -16.92
N SER A 230 -4.62 -5.28 -17.80
CA SER A 230 -3.20 -5.36 -17.43
C SER A 230 -2.74 -4.10 -16.69
N GLY A 231 -2.75 -4.12 -15.35
CA GLY A 231 -2.18 -3.08 -14.48
C GLY A 231 -0.65 -3.00 -14.47
N PHE A 232 0.00 -3.53 -15.51
CA PHE A 232 1.44 -3.52 -15.70
C PHE A 232 1.90 -2.21 -16.38
N PRO A 233 3.15 -1.77 -16.18
CA PRO A 233 3.70 -0.65 -16.94
C PRO A 233 3.63 -0.93 -18.45
N TYR A 234 3.31 0.09 -19.26
CA TYR A 234 3.22 -0.05 -20.71
C TYR A 234 4.55 -0.56 -21.29
N PRO A 235 4.53 -1.52 -22.23
CA PRO A 235 5.73 -2.01 -22.88
C PRO A 235 6.42 -0.88 -23.66
N LEU A 236 7.75 -0.89 -23.72
CA LEU A 236 8.53 0.15 -24.40
C LEU A 236 8.40 0.12 -25.94
N SER A 237 7.59 -0.78 -26.49
CA SER A 237 7.32 -0.98 -27.91
C SER A 237 5.84 -1.32 -28.10
N PRO A 238 5.16 -0.79 -29.15
CA PRO A 238 5.70 0.09 -30.18
C PRO A 238 5.78 1.58 -29.74
N PRO A 239 6.74 2.35 -30.29
CA PRO A 239 6.91 3.79 -29.98
C PRO A 239 5.80 4.69 -30.55
N GLU A 240 4.91 4.12 -31.36
CA GLU A 240 3.72 4.79 -31.91
C GLU A 240 2.63 4.94 -30.84
N THR A 241 2.48 3.97 -29.94
CA THR A 241 1.51 3.99 -28.83
C THR A 241 2.12 4.38 -27.48
N VAL A 242 3.46 4.47 -27.40
CA VAL A 242 4.19 4.73 -26.16
C VAL A 242 5.29 5.77 -26.36
N THR A 243 5.39 6.71 -25.42
CA THR A 243 6.48 7.66 -25.28
C THR A 243 7.47 7.11 -24.26
N PRO A 244 8.66 6.63 -24.67
CA PRO A 244 9.71 6.28 -23.74
C PRO A 244 10.26 7.55 -23.07
N LEU A 245 10.36 7.50 -21.75
CA LEU A 245 10.96 8.53 -20.90
C LEU A 245 11.99 7.86 -20.01
N VAL A 246 13.25 8.30 -20.07
CA VAL A 246 14.29 7.81 -19.15
C VAL A 246 14.24 8.66 -17.89
N VAL A 247 14.05 8.03 -16.75
CA VAL A 247 14.02 8.67 -15.42
C VAL A 247 15.11 8.08 -14.54
N GLY A 248 15.62 8.85 -13.57
CA GLY A 248 16.62 8.35 -12.62
C GLY A 248 16.53 9.01 -11.25
N CYS A 249 17.20 8.41 -10.29
CA CYS A 249 17.30 8.83 -8.91
C CYS A 249 18.79 8.93 -8.55
N ALA A 250 19.24 10.12 -8.14
CA ALA A 250 20.62 10.38 -7.74
C ALA A 250 20.79 10.11 -6.24
N LEU A 251 21.50 9.03 -5.91
CA LEU A 251 21.83 8.66 -4.53
C LEU A 251 23.35 8.48 -4.46
N PRO A 252 24.12 9.58 -4.28
CA PRO A 252 25.57 9.53 -4.21
C PRO A 252 26.00 8.59 -3.08
N PRO A 253 27.02 7.75 -3.29
CA PRO A 253 27.42 6.74 -2.32
C PRO A 253 27.83 7.41 -1.00
N SER A 254 27.21 7.01 0.12
CA SER A 254 27.63 7.42 1.46
C SER A 254 28.97 6.75 1.80
N SER A 255 30.05 7.33 1.29
CA SER A 255 31.42 6.79 1.25
C SER A 255 32.03 6.47 2.62
N LYS A 256 31.37 6.89 3.71
CA LYS A 256 31.63 6.48 5.08
C LYS A 256 30.29 6.33 5.81
N ILE A 257 30.15 5.27 6.61
CA ILE A 257 28.99 5.04 7.48
C ILE A 257 28.80 6.20 8.48
N ASP A 258 29.92 6.77 8.93
CA ASP A 258 30.01 7.92 9.84
C ASP A 258 30.44 9.21 9.13
N GLY A 259 30.20 9.31 7.81
CA GLY A 259 30.55 10.49 7.02
C GLY A 259 29.60 11.68 7.25
N PRO A 260 30.00 12.90 6.86
CA PRO A 260 29.03 13.97 6.64
C PRO A 260 28.01 13.53 5.58
N ALA A 261 26.79 14.07 5.65
CA ALA A 261 25.79 13.85 4.62
C ALA A 261 26.30 14.38 3.26
N PRO A 262 25.94 13.73 2.12
CA PRO A 262 26.38 14.18 0.80
C PRO A 262 25.99 15.64 0.54
N GLY A 263 26.94 16.43 0.03
CA GLY A 263 26.76 17.85 -0.25
C GLY A 263 26.28 18.11 -1.68
N LEU A 264 26.09 19.40 -2.00
CA LEU A 264 25.67 19.88 -3.32
C LEU A 264 26.54 19.30 -4.45
N GLU A 265 27.85 19.28 -4.27
CA GLU A 265 28.79 18.77 -5.29
C GLU A 265 28.68 17.26 -5.49
N ASP A 266 28.37 16.50 -4.45
CA ASP A 266 28.19 15.05 -4.56
C ASP A 266 26.96 14.74 -5.42
N TYR A 267 25.82 15.38 -5.14
CA TYR A 267 24.62 15.25 -5.98
C TYR A 267 24.80 15.80 -7.40
N ILE A 268 25.54 16.89 -7.58
CA ILE A 268 25.87 17.44 -8.92
C ILE A 268 26.75 16.46 -9.70
N ASN A 269 27.76 15.86 -9.07
CA ASN A 269 28.66 14.91 -9.74
C ASN A 269 27.97 13.59 -10.04
N GLU A 270 27.14 13.10 -9.10
CA GLU A 270 26.31 11.92 -9.30
C GLU A 270 25.27 12.12 -10.41
N SER A 271 24.65 13.30 -10.50
CA SER A 271 23.70 13.61 -11.58
C SER A 271 24.36 13.68 -12.97
N LYS A 272 25.69 13.83 -13.05
CA LYS A 272 26.45 13.71 -14.31
C LYS A 272 26.66 12.25 -14.72
N THR A 273 26.68 11.28 -13.79
CA THR A 273 26.76 9.83 -14.12
C THR A 273 25.47 9.40 -14.81
N LEU A 274 24.32 9.87 -14.31
CA LEU A 274 22.95 9.64 -14.82
C LEU A 274 22.63 10.37 -16.14
N SER A 275 23.64 10.60 -16.97
CA SER A 275 23.58 11.22 -18.30
C SER A 275 22.62 10.57 -19.32
N ALA A 276 22.12 9.36 -19.05
CA ALA A 276 21.08 8.72 -19.85
C ALA A 276 19.65 9.20 -19.49
N ALA A 277 19.45 9.76 -18.29
CA ALA A 277 18.14 10.14 -17.78
C ALA A 277 17.71 11.52 -18.30
N ARG A 278 16.46 11.61 -18.75
CA ARG A 278 15.80 12.88 -19.13
C ARG A 278 15.38 13.68 -17.90
N ILE A 279 15.03 12.98 -16.83
CA ILE A 279 14.71 13.54 -15.51
C ILE A 279 15.56 12.81 -14.48
N VAL A 280 16.40 13.54 -13.73
CA VAL A 280 17.09 13.04 -12.54
C VAL A 280 16.39 13.62 -11.32
N LEU A 281 15.91 12.78 -10.41
CA LEU A 281 15.32 13.19 -9.13
C LEU A 281 16.36 13.06 -8.01
N TRP A 282 16.43 14.06 -7.14
CA TRP A 282 17.19 14.00 -5.89
C TRP A 282 16.24 13.64 -4.74
N PRO A 283 16.70 12.91 -3.70
CA PRO A 283 15.89 12.57 -2.54
C PRO A 283 15.49 13.80 -1.71
N GLU A 284 14.53 13.63 -0.81
CA GLU A 284 14.05 14.70 0.07
C GLU A 284 15.19 15.27 0.92
N ALA A 285 15.26 16.60 1.00
CA ALA A 285 16.32 17.31 1.75
C ALA A 285 17.74 16.88 1.34
N ALA A 286 17.98 16.64 0.03
CA ALA A 286 19.30 16.30 -0.50
C ALA A 286 20.34 17.40 -0.22
N VAL A 287 19.93 18.67 -0.30
CA VAL A 287 20.77 19.84 -0.02
C VAL A 287 20.04 20.82 0.91
N SER A 288 20.78 21.62 1.67
CA SER A 288 20.23 22.58 2.63
C SER A 288 20.84 23.98 2.44
N PHE A 289 20.01 25.00 2.30
CA PHE A 289 20.41 26.39 2.08
C PHE A 289 20.11 27.26 3.30
N ARG A 290 20.99 28.24 3.58
CA ARG A 290 20.83 29.19 4.70
C ARG A 290 20.03 30.45 4.34
N SER A 291 19.73 30.64 3.06
CA SER A 291 18.91 31.76 2.57
C SER A 291 18.42 31.50 1.15
N GLU A 292 17.40 32.25 0.72
CA GLU A 292 16.95 32.27 -0.67
C GLU A 292 18.06 32.68 -1.68
N LYS A 293 19.01 33.53 -1.26
CA LYS A 293 20.18 33.91 -2.08
C LYS A 293 21.14 32.74 -2.29
N ASP A 294 21.44 32.01 -1.22
CA ASP A 294 22.29 30.80 -1.22
C ASP A 294 21.67 29.71 -2.12
N ARG A 295 20.35 29.49 -1.98
CA ARG A 295 19.56 28.64 -2.89
C ARG A 295 19.68 29.10 -4.36
N ALA A 296 19.52 30.40 -4.63
CA ALA A 296 19.58 30.93 -6.00
C ALA A 296 20.99 30.77 -6.64
N GLU A 297 22.06 31.01 -5.88
CA GLU A 297 23.44 30.80 -6.33
C GLU A 297 23.71 29.31 -6.61
N ALA A 298 23.26 28.42 -5.72
CA ALA A 298 23.33 26.98 -5.93
C ALA A 298 22.52 26.53 -7.16
N PHE A 299 21.33 27.08 -7.40
CA PHE A 299 20.51 26.75 -8.57
C PHE A 299 21.17 27.18 -9.89
N LEU A 300 21.85 28.32 -9.92
CA LEU A 300 22.66 28.74 -11.07
C LEU A 300 23.86 27.80 -11.31
N ARG A 301 24.53 27.35 -10.25
CA ARG A 301 25.62 26.34 -10.30
C ARG A 301 25.11 24.98 -10.81
N ILE A 302 23.91 24.58 -10.40
CA ILE A 302 23.22 23.39 -10.90
C ILE A 302 22.89 23.56 -12.39
N GLN A 303 22.23 24.65 -12.80
CA GLN A 303 21.93 24.94 -14.21
C GLN A 303 23.18 24.87 -15.09
N ALA A 304 24.28 25.49 -14.67
CA ALA A 304 25.56 25.46 -15.38
C ALA A 304 26.18 24.06 -15.49
N SER A 305 25.82 23.14 -14.57
CA SER A 305 26.25 21.74 -14.61
C SER A 305 25.43 20.86 -15.55
N ILE A 306 24.24 21.30 -15.98
CA ILE A 306 23.37 20.56 -16.92
C ILE A 306 23.84 20.84 -18.37
N TYR A 307 24.88 20.13 -18.79
CA TYR A 307 25.43 20.24 -20.16
C TYR A 307 24.50 19.69 -21.25
N GLN A 308 23.53 18.85 -20.87
CA GLN A 308 22.62 18.16 -21.80
C GLN A 308 21.34 18.95 -22.08
N ARG A 309 21.00 19.13 -23.37
CA ARG A 309 19.86 19.96 -23.78
C ARG A 309 18.51 19.34 -23.42
N GLY A 310 17.84 19.98 -22.46
CA GLY A 310 16.55 19.52 -21.94
C GLY A 310 16.65 18.27 -21.05
N THR A 311 17.80 17.95 -20.48
CA THR A 311 17.82 17.13 -19.26
C THR A 311 17.35 18.02 -18.12
N TYR A 312 16.50 17.47 -17.24
CA TYR A 312 15.92 18.19 -16.10
C TYR A 312 16.38 17.54 -14.80
N TRP A 313 16.84 18.33 -13.84
CA TRP A 313 17.17 17.86 -12.50
C TRP A 313 16.13 18.39 -11.52
N ALA A 314 15.43 17.47 -10.87
CA ALA A 314 14.42 17.73 -9.86
C ALA A 314 15.09 17.70 -8.48
N VAL A 315 15.48 18.88 -8.01
CA VAL A 315 16.31 19.10 -6.84
C VAL A 315 15.40 19.33 -5.64
N SER A 316 15.36 18.39 -4.70
CA SER A 316 14.72 18.62 -3.40
C SER A 316 15.73 19.18 -2.40
N PHE A 317 15.26 20.14 -1.60
CA PHE A 317 16.10 20.95 -0.73
C PHE A 317 15.38 21.31 0.57
N GLU A 318 16.15 21.66 1.60
CA GLU A 318 15.70 22.48 2.71
C GLU A 318 16.20 23.92 2.52
N GLU A 319 15.45 24.91 2.97
CA GLU A 319 15.96 26.28 3.15
C GLU A 319 15.50 26.90 4.47
N GLU A 320 16.36 27.75 5.04
CA GLU A 320 16.04 28.59 6.20
C GLU A 320 15.37 29.90 5.74
N ILE A 321 14.24 30.22 6.38
CA ILE A 321 13.44 31.45 6.23
C ILE A 321 13.50 32.20 7.56
N ALA A 322 13.51 33.53 7.54
CA ALA A 322 13.17 34.30 8.74
C ALA A 322 11.71 34.01 9.16
N ASP A 323 11.44 33.93 10.46
CA ASP A 323 10.07 33.81 10.97
C ASP A 323 9.35 35.18 10.85
N GLU A 324 8.25 35.24 10.08
CA GLU A 324 7.44 36.47 9.94
C GLU A 324 6.79 36.94 11.25
N SER A 325 6.80 36.11 12.32
CA SER A 325 6.29 36.45 13.64
C SER A 325 7.36 36.93 14.64
N ASP A 326 8.63 36.98 14.24
CA ASP A 326 9.75 37.43 15.06
C ASP A 326 10.39 38.71 14.49
N ASP A 327 9.96 39.86 15.02
CA ASP A 327 10.50 41.19 14.67
C ASP A 327 12.02 41.32 14.86
N SER A 328 12.68 40.42 15.60
CA SER A 328 14.14 40.43 15.78
C SER A 328 14.91 39.77 14.62
N GLY A 329 14.28 38.82 13.93
CA GLY A 329 14.93 37.98 12.92
C GLY A 329 15.94 36.96 13.46
N ASP A 330 16.06 36.78 14.79
CA ASP A 330 16.95 35.77 15.39
C ASP A 330 16.43 34.34 15.19
N THR A 331 15.10 34.15 15.10
CA THR A 331 14.51 32.85 14.79
C THR A 331 14.33 32.62 13.29
N SER A 332 14.79 31.44 12.83
CA SER A 332 14.56 30.95 11.48
C SER A 332 13.76 29.65 11.49
N MET A 333 12.75 29.58 10.64
CA MET A 333 12.02 28.34 10.34
C MET A 333 12.54 27.75 9.05
N LYS A 334 12.64 26.42 8.97
CA LYS A 334 12.99 25.75 7.71
C LYS A 334 11.75 25.54 6.85
N ARG A 335 11.91 25.31 5.54
CA ARG A 335 10.91 24.60 4.73
C ARG A 335 11.58 23.61 3.79
N THR A 336 10.91 22.48 3.54
CA THR A 336 11.37 21.48 2.56
C THR A 336 10.66 21.74 1.23
N GLY A 337 11.41 21.77 0.13
CA GLY A 337 10.90 22.02 -1.21
C GLY A 337 11.48 21.12 -2.29
N LEU A 338 10.98 21.32 -3.51
CA LEU A 338 11.55 20.78 -4.75
C LEU A 338 11.48 21.84 -5.86
N ALA A 339 12.58 21.96 -6.61
CA ALA A 339 12.71 22.78 -7.81
C ALA A 339 12.99 21.89 -9.03
N LEU A 340 12.36 22.19 -10.17
CA LEU A 340 12.68 21.55 -11.44
C LEU A 340 13.61 22.45 -12.27
N ILE A 341 14.90 22.13 -12.26
CA ILE A 341 15.96 22.89 -12.92
C ILE A 341 16.28 22.24 -14.27
N SER A 342 16.73 23.05 -15.22
CA SER A 342 17.19 22.63 -16.55
C SER A 342 18.37 23.49 -17.00
N ASN A 343 18.96 23.17 -18.14
CA ASN A 343 19.98 24.06 -18.74
C ASN A 343 19.43 25.43 -19.19
N SER A 344 18.10 25.59 -19.39
CA SER A 344 17.49 26.83 -19.91
C SER A 344 16.75 27.69 -18.88
N SER A 345 16.41 27.14 -17.71
CA SER A 345 15.78 27.86 -16.59
C SER A 345 16.06 27.13 -15.27
N VAL A 346 16.24 27.90 -14.20
CA VAL A 346 16.28 27.46 -12.79
C VAL A 346 14.89 27.27 -12.18
N ASP A 347 13.85 27.87 -12.76
CA ASP A 347 12.47 27.76 -12.31
C ASP A 347 11.58 27.33 -13.48
N HIS A 348 11.28 26.04 -13.54
CA HIS A 348 10.15 25.50 -14.31
C HIS A 348 8.98 25.08 -13.42
N MET A 349 9.27 24.78 -12.14
CA MET A 349 8.32 24.22 -11.18
C MET A 349 8.91 24.31 -9.78
N HIS A 350 8.22 25.00 -8.87
CA HIS A 350 8.55 25.05 -7.44
C HIS A 350 7.41 24.47 -6.59
N TYR A 351 7.76 23.65 -5.60
CA TYR A 351 6.82 23.08 -4.64
C TYR A 351 7.42 23.04 -3.24
N TYR A 352 6.56 23.17 -2.21
CA TYR A 352 6.94 23.05 -0.80
C TYR A 352 6.05 22.02 -0.11
N LYS A 353 6.63 21.18 0.74
CA LYS A 353 5.97 20.06 1.43
C LYS A 353 4.76 20.55 2.24
N ARG A 354 3.56 20.04 1.94
CA ARG A 354 2.30 20.53 2.55
C ARG A 354 2.03 19.87 3.91
N PHE A 355 2.38 18.59 4.04
CA PHE A 355 2.05 17.76 5.19
C PHE A 355 3.31 17.31 5.93
N LEU A 356 3.65 18.05 6.97
CA LEU A 356 4.80 17.80 7.83
C LEU A 356 4.55 16.61 8.77
N VAL A 357 5.60 15.83 9.04
CA VAL A 357 5.55 14.73 10.02
C VAL A 357 5.28 15.29 11.42
N PRO A 358 4.18 14.89 12.09
CA PRO A 358 3.85 15.36 13.43
C PRO A 358 4.97 15.05 14.42
N ILE A 359 5.27 15.99 15.31
CA ILE A 359 6.31 15.92 16.35
C ILE A 359 7.74 15.97 15.80
N ALA A 360 8.04 15.29 14.68
CA ALA A 360 9.40 15.27 14.11
C ALA A 360 9.73 16.54 13.30
N GLU A 361 8.81 16.99 12.44
CA GLU A 361 9.01 18.14 11.53
C GLU A 361 8.23 19.38 12.00
N SER A 362 7.06 19.18 12.63
CA SER A 362 6.10 20.23 12.97
C SER A 362 6.54 21.27 14.03
N PHE A 363 7.80 21.24 14.45
CA PHE A 363 8.41 22.22 15.38
C PHE A 363 9.61 22.98 14.76
N SER A 364 10.09 22.56 13.59
CA SER A 364 11.28 23.15 12.92
C SER A 364 11.05 23.49 11.46
N LEU A 365 9.99 22.96 10.86
CA LEU A 365 9.61 23.16 9.46
C LEU A 365 8.26 23.91 9.37
N SER A 366 8.16 24.80 8.39
CA SER A 366 6.95 25.53 8.02
C SER A 366 6.28 24.85 6.80
N PRO A 367 4.96 24.60 6.83
CA PRO A 367 4.27 23.85 5.78
C PRO A 367 3.96 24.70 4.53
N GLY A 368 4.15 24.11 3.35
CA GLY A 368 3.71 24.69 2.08
C GLY A 368 2.19 24.82 1.99
N SER A 369 1.72 25.98 1.51
CA SER A 369 0.28 26.26 1.35
C SER A 369 -0.24 25.96 -0.07
N SER A 370 0.62 26.06 -1.09
CA SER A 370 0.26 25.88 -2.49
C SER A 370 -0.09 24.42 -2.85
N PRO A 371 -1.02 24.19 -3.79
CA PRO A 371 -1.21 22.87 -4.38
C PRO A 371 0.00 22.49 -5.24
N PRO A 372 0.23 21.19 -5.51
CA PRO A 372 1.31 20.75 -6.39
C PRO A 372 1.09 21.27 -7.83
N PRO A 373 2.05 22.00 -8.42
CA PRO A 373 1.94 22.54 -9.79
C PRO A 373 2.10 21.46 -10.87
N ILE A 374 1.63 21.77 -12.09
CA ILE A 374 1.82 20.93 -13.29
C ILE A 374 2.75 21.64 -14.28
N PHE A 375 3.84 20.97 -14.68
CA PHE A 375 4.77 21.43 -15.71
C PHE A 375 4.63 20.60 -17.01
N PRO A 376 4.35 21.21 -18.17
CA PRO A 376 4.24 20.49 -19.45
C PRO A 376 5.63 20.23 -20.07
N LEU A 377 6.26 19.12 -19.66
CA LEU A 377 7.60 18.71 -20.09
C LEU A 377 7.68 18.45 -21.62
N PRO A 378 8.55 19.15 -22.37
CA PRO A 378 8.78 18.87 -23.79
C PRO A 378 9.70 17.65 -23.98
N GLN A 379 9.11 16.51 -24.36
CA GLN A 379 9.82 15.29 -24.72
C GLN A 379 10.05 15.22 -26.24
N SER A 380 11.27 15.52 -26.65
CA SER A 380 11.71 15.39 -28.05
C SER A 380 11.87 13.91 -28.44
N ARG A 381 11.66 13.61 -29.73
CA ARG A 381 11.93 12.29 -30.32
C ARG A 381 13.35 11.77 -29.98
N PRO A 382 13.50 10.60 -29.33
CA PRO A 382 14.79 9.93 -29.15
C PRO A 382 15.45 9.61 -30.50
N GLN A 383 16.79 9.70 -30.56
CA GLN A 383 17.54 9.50 -31.80
C GLN A 383 17.29 8.11 -32.43
N SER A 384 17.12 7.08 -31.59
CA SER A 384 16.84 5.69 -31.98
C SER A 384 15.46 5.44 -32.61
N ILE A 385 14.50 6.36 -32.49
CA ILE A 385 13.16 6.20 -33.05
C ILE A 385 13.04 7.06 -34.32
N PRO A 386 12.83 6.49 -35.51
CA PRO A 386 12.72 7.27 -36.74
C PRO A 386 11.48 8.16 -36.75
N ARG A 387 11.56 9.32 -37.42
CA ARG A 387 10.50 10.34 -37.45
C ARG A 387 9.13 9.80 -37.90
N SER A 388 9.12 8.82 -38.79
CA SER A 388 7.92 8.11 -39.24
C SER A 388 7.17 7.39 -38.12
N ARG A 389 7.89 6.71 -37.20
CA ARG A 389 7.30 5.98 -36.05
C ARG A 389 7.01 6.86 -34.84
N TRP A 390 7.59 8.06 -34.77
CA TRP A 390 7.28 9.01 -33.69
C TRP A 390 5.96 9.76 -33.94
N GLY A 391 5.57 9.93 -35.20
CA GLY A 391 4.43 10.74 -35.60
C GLY A 391 4.74 12.25 -35.56
N LYS A 392 3.68 13.06 -35.69
CA LYS A 392 3.72 14.52 -35.52
C LYS A 392 2.83 14.90 -34.33
N PRO A 393 3.22 15.87 -33.48
CA PRO A 393 4.45 16.69 -33.52
C PRO A 393 5.73 15.93 -33.11
N ASP A 394 6.90 16.44 -33.52
CA ASP A 394 8.22 15.89 -33.17
C ASP A 394 8.56 15.99 -31.67
N THR A 395 7.87 16.87 -30.94
CA THR A 395 7.95 17.01 -29.48
C THR A 395 6.59 16.66 -28.89
N ARG A 396 6.55 15.64 -28.03
CA ARG A 396 5.37 15.25 -27.25
C ARG A 396 5.41 16.00 -25.91
N LEU A 397 4.29 16.54 -25.44
CA LEU A 397 4.20 17.16 -24.11
C LEU A 397 3.79 16.11 -23.08
N LEU A 398 4.47 16.08 -21.94
CA LEU A 398 4.18 15.20 -20.81
C LEU A 398 3.95 16.03 -19.54
N ASN A 399 2.75 15.98 -18.96
CA ASN A 399 2.47 16.73 -17.74
C ASN A 399 3.20 16.11 -16.54
N VAL A 400 4.10 16.85 -15.90
CA VAL A 400 4.83 16.42 -14.70
C VAL A 400 4.29 17.19 -13.50
N THR A 401 4.12 16.53 -12.36
CA THR A 401 3.83 17.15 -11.05
C THR A 401 4.80 16.61 -10.00
N THR A 402 4.78 17.16 -8.79
CA THR A 402 5.63 16.71 -7.68
C THR A 402 4.87 16.67 -6.36
N SER A 403 5.33 15.86 -5.40
CA SER A 403 4.94 15.94 -3.99
C SER A 403 5.99 15.26 -3.10
N ILE A 404 6.05 15.55 -1.80
CA ILE A 404 7.21 15.20 -0.96
C ILE A 404 6.80 14.26 0.18
N CYS A 405 7.36 13.05 0.17
CA CYS A 405 7.32 12.11 1.30
C CYS A 405 5.92 11.91 1.92
N LEU A 406 5.70 12.35 3.17
CA LEU A 406 4.43 12.16 3.90
C LEU A 406 3.19 12.70 3.16
N ASP A 407 3.34 13.69 2.27
CA ASP A 407 2.24 14.21 1.45
C ASP A 407 1.43 13.08 0.77
N PHE A 408 2.10 12.01 0.30
CA PHE A 408 1.46 10.87 -0.37
C PHE A 408 0.50 10.05 0.50
N ALA A 409 0.61 10.15 1.83
CA ALA A 409 -0.36 9.54 2.74
C ALA A 409 -1.73 10.22 2.73
N MET A 410 -1.83 11.42 2.14
CA MET A 410 -3.04 12.25 2.19
C MET A 410 -3.98 11.96 1.02
N PRO A 411 -5.24 11.57 1.28
CA PRO A 411 -6.17 11.10 0.24
C PRO A 411 -6.63 12.21 -0.73
N SER A 412 -6.40 13.49 -0.44
CA SER A 412 -6.80 14.63 -1.26
C SER A 412 -5.65 15.40 -1.92
N LEU A 413 -4.42 14.88 -1.86
CA LEU A 413 -3.21 15.57 -2.33
C LEU A 413 -3.33 16.15 -3.75
N PHE A 414 -3.82 15.34 -4.70
CA PHE A 414 -3.93 15.69 -6.12
C PHE A 414 -5.34 16.12 -6.55
N ARG A 415 -6.22 16.45 -5.60
CA ARG A 415 -7.59 16.92 -5.91
C ARG A 415 -7.59 18.29 -6.60
N ASP A 416 -6.59 19.11 -6.31
CA ASP A 416 -6.47 20.49 -6.75
C ASP A 416 -5.77 20.61 -8.14
N LEU A 417 -5.58 19.49 -8.87
CA LEU A 417 -4.94 19.45 -10.19
C LEU A 417 -5.95 19.66 -11.34
N ASP A 418 -5.68 20.62 -12.22
CA ASP A 418 -6.50 20.91 -13.41
C ASP A 418 -6.53 19.76 -14.45
N SER A 419 -5.50 18.91 -14.48
CA SER A 419 -5.38 17.79 -15.42
C SER A 419 -4.58 16.63 -14.83
N ARG A 420 -4.73 15.44 -15.43
CA ARG A 420 -3.94 14.27 -15.04
C ARG A 420 -2.45 14.48 -15.41
N PRO A 421 -1.51 14.30 -14.47
CA PRO A 421 -0.08 14.25 -14.79
C PRO A 421 0.27 12.90 -15.41
N ALA A 422 1.22 12.88 -16.33
CA ALA A 422 1.86 11.68 -16.86
C ALA A 422 2.92 11.11 -15.90
N LEU A 423 3.59 11.97 -15.13
CA LEU A 423 4.58 11.58 -14.13
C LEU A 423 4.43 12.40 -12.84
N ILE A 424 4.51 11.73 -11.70
CA ILE A 424 4.66 12.31 -10.38
C ILE A 424 6.11 12.15 -9.92
N LEU A 425 6.77 13.24 -9.56
CA LEU A 425 8.05 13.23 -8.86
C LEU A 425 7.81 13.06 -7.35
N ALA A 426 8.50 12.11 -6.74
CA ALA A 426 8.25 11.70 -5.35
C ALA A 426 9.57 11.54 -4.57
N PRO A 427 10.25 12.65 -4.23
CA PRO A 427 11.40 12.63 -3.32
C PRO A 427 10.97 12.21 -1.90
N ALA A 428 11.83 11.46 -1.23
CA ALA A 428 11.67 11.05 0.17
C ALA A 428 13.02 10.82 0.87
N ARG A 429 12.98 10.76 2.20
CA ARG A 429 14.12 10.41 3.05
C ARG A 429 13.64 9.69 4.31
N THR A 430 13.32 8.41 4.17
CA THR A 430 12.75 7.62 5.28
C THR A 430 13.81 7.15 6.28
N TRP A 431 13.46 7.08 7.57
CA TRP A 431 14.43 6.71 8.62
C TRP A 431 14.59 5.20 8.82
N ASP A 432 13.71 4.38 8.23
CA ASP A 432 13.66 2.93 8.41
C ASP A 432 13.09 2.24 7.14
N PRO A 433 13.65 1.09 6.69
CA PRO A 433 13.20 0.41 5.47
C PRO A 433 11.73 0.01 5.48
N ALA A 434 11.14 -0.30 6.64
CA ALA A 434 9.72 -0.64 6.74
C ALA A 434 8.82 0.58 6.47
N ILE A 435 9.31 1.78 6.76
CA ILE A 435 8.66 3.05 6.42
C ILE A 435 8.86 3.36 4.94
N GLY A 436 10.07 3.21 4.40
CA GLY A 436 10.35 3.38 2.96
C GLY A 436 9.45 2.52 2.07
N ASN A 437 9.32 1.22 2.39
CA ASN A 437 8.41 0.31 1.69
C ASN A 437 6.92 0.70 1.86
N ARG A 438 6.51 1.14 3.05
CA ARG A 438 5.13 1.56 3.30
C ARG A 438 4.75 2.85 2.56
N MET A 439 5.68 3.80 2.50
CA MET A 439 5.53 5.06 1.76
C MET A 439 5.50 4.81 0.24
N TRP A 440 6.38 3.94 -0.27
CA TRP A 440 6.37 3.52 -1.68
C TRP A 440 5.01 2.97 -2.13
N GLU A 441 4.36 2.15 -1.30
CA GLU A 441 3.02 1.65 -1.62
C GLU A 441 1.91 2.72 -1.49
N GLU A 442 2.03 3.74 -0.62
CA GLU A 442 1.14 4.93 -0.70
C GLU A 442 1.35 5.68 -2.03
N VAL A 443 2.61 5.91 -2.44
CA VAL A 443 2.96 6.63 -3.67
C VAL A 443 2.39 5.92 -4.90
N LYS A 444 2.60 4.61 -4.98
CA LYS A 444 2.02 3.71 -5.99
C LYS A 444 0.49 3.70 -5.95
N GLN A 445 -0.12 3.75 -4.77
CA GLN A 445 -1.57 3.90 -4.62
C GLN A 445 -2.06 5.25 -5.17
N ARG A 446 -1.45 6.40 -4.83
CA ARG A 446 -1.83 7.72 -5.36
C ARG A 446 -1.64 7.80 -6.87
N ALA A 447 -0.59 7.17 -7.41
CA ALA A 447 -0.35 7.06 -8.84
C ALA A 447 -1.49 6.28 -9.54
N ASN A 448 -1.85 5.09 -9.03
CA ASN A 448 -2.96 4.28 -9.54
C ASN A 448 -4.32 5.01 -9.44
N GLU A 449 -4.56 5.73 -8.35
CA GLU A 449 -5.78 6.53 -8.12
C GLU A 449 -6.00 7.61 -9.18
N ILE A 450 -4.95 8.32 -9.58
CA ILE A 450 -5.04 9.37 -10.60
C ILE A 450 -4.71 8.88 -12.01
N GLY A 451 -4.30 7.62 -12.19
CA GLY A 451 -3.94 7.02 -13.49
C GLY A 451 -2.58 7.50 -14.04
N SER A 452 -1.60 7.73 -13.17
CA SER A 452 -0.27 8.26 -13.49
C SER A 452 0.85 7.28 -13.13
N VAL A 453 2.10 7.63 -13.47
CA VAL A 453 3.32 6.93 -13.04
C VAL A 453 4.02 7.77 -11.96
N ALA A 454 4.69 7.15 -10.99
CA ALA A 454 5.49 7.87 -10.00
C ALA A 454 6.98 7.48 -10.06
N LEU A 455 7.85 8.48 -9.91
CA LEU A 455 9.30 8.33 -9.72
C LEU A 455 9.61 8.56 -8.23
N TRP A 456 9.78 7.47 -7.50
CA TRP A 456 10.19 7.49 -6.08
C TRP A 456 11.71 7.53 -5.97
N CYS A 457 12.24 8.41 -5.13
CA CYS A 457 13.67 8.51 -4.84
C CYS A 457 13.87 8.77 -3.35
N ASP A 458 14.27 7.73 -2.62
CA ASP A 458 14.33 7.71 -1.16
C ASP A 458 15.78 7.69 -0.66
N GLY A 459 16.26 8.82 -0.15
CA GLY A 459 17.59 8.99 0.44
C GLY A 459 17.69 8.44 1.87
N GLY A 460 16.70 7.65 2.29
CA GLY A 460 16.59 7.04 3.59
C GLY A 460 17.60 5.93 3.87
N LYS A 461 17.77 5.59 5.16
CA LYS A 461 18.62 4.47 5.58
C LYS A 461 17.97 3.13 5.20
N GLY A 462 18.27 2.66 4.00
CA GLY A 462 17.63 1.51 3.37
C GLY A 462 16.29 1.86 2.70
N GLY A 463 16.25 3.01 2.02
CA GLY A 463 15.19 3.35 1.06
C GLY A 463 15.07 2.33 -0.09
N VAL A 464 14.02 2.46 -0.91
CA VAL A 464 13.72 1.51 -1.99
C VAL A 464 14.65 1.73 -3.20
N GLY A 465 15.84 1.13 -3.11
CA GLY A 465 16.92 1.19 -4.11
C GLY A 465 18.24 1.63 -3.47
N GLN A 466 19.33 0.90 -3.73
CA GLN A 466 20.66 1.27 -3.24
C GLN A 466 21.49 1.93 -4.35
N GLY A 467 22.10 3.07 -4.02
CA GLY A 467 22.86 3.87 -4.97
C GLY A 467 22.02 4.47 -6.11
N SER A 468 22.67 5.26 -6.96
CA SER A 468 22.01 5.87 -8.10
C SER A 468 21.55 4.85 -9.14
N TRP A 469 20.42 5.13 -9.78
CA TRP A 469 19.89 4.30 -10.85
C TRP A 469 19.11 5.15 -11.86
N TYR A 470 18.97 4.61 -13.08
CA TYR A 470 18.04 5.13 -14.08
C TYR A 470 17.30 3.98 -14.77
N ARG A 471 16.12 4.28 -15.31
CA ARG A 471 15.23 3.32 -15.98
C ARG A 471 14.40 4.01 -17.05
N THR A 472 14.21 3.34 -18.19
CA THR A 472 13.24 3.78 -19.20
C THR A 472 11.84 3.30 -18.81
N ILE A 473 10.89 4.23 -18.72
CA ILE A 473 9.46 3.96 -18.51
C ILE A 473 8.65 4.30 -19.77
N GLY A 474 7.55 3.58 -19.99
CA GLY A 474 6.61 3.84 -21.08
C GLY A 474 5.41 4.66 -20.60
N VAL A 475 5.22 5.84 -21.19
CA VAL A 475 4.02 6.68 -21.00
C VAL A 475 3.12 6.54 -22.23
N PRO A 476 1.80 6.28 -22.11
CA PRO A 476 0.94 6.07 -23.27
C PRO A 476 0.85 7.32 -24.17
N TYR A 477 0.72 7.11 -25.48
CA TYR A 477 0.58 8.15 -26.50
C TYR A 477 -0.58 7.85 -27.46
N PRO A 478 -1.47 8.83 -27.76
CA PRO A 478 -1.55 10.16 -27.14
C PRO A 478 -1.83 10.06 -25.64
N PHE A 479 -1.18 10.91 -24.84
CA PHE A 479 -1.41 10.91 -23.39
C PHE A 479 -2.75 11.59 -23.10
N ASP A 480 -3.73 10.78 -22.71
CA ASP A 480 -5.00 11.26 -22.18
C ASP A 480 -4.74 12.02 -20.86
N SER A 481 -5.03 13.32 -20.85
CA SER A 481 -4.86 14.19 -19.68
C SER A 481 -6.12 14.31 -18.82
N THR A 482 -7.18 13.53 -19.09
CA THR A 482 -8.41 13.61 -18.30
C THR A 482 -8.20 13.01 -16.90
N PRO A 483 -8.71 13.67 -15.83
CA PRO A 483 -8.65 13.13 -14.49
C PRO A 483 -9.54 11.89 -14.38
N THR A 484 -9.07 10.88 -13.64
CA THR A 484 -9.88 9.69 -13.29
C THR A 484 -11.14 10.09 -12.52
N PHE A 485 -12.12 9.19 -12.45
CA PHE A 485 -13.33 9.42 -11.66
C PHE A 485 -12.99 9.74 -10.20
N TYR A 486 -12.04 9.02 -9.62
CA TYR A 486 -11.53 9.31 -8.28
C TYR A 486 -10.87 10.69 -8.18
N ALA A 487 -9.95 11.05 -9.08
CA ALA A 487 -9.29 12.35 -9.07
C ALA A 487 -10.29 13.51 -9.18
N ARG A 488 -11.32 13.37 -10.02
CA ARG A 488 -12.34 14.40 -10.29
C ARG A 488 -13.33 14.61 -9.14
N PHE A 489 -13.74 13.54 -8.44
CA PHE A 489 -14.81 13.61 -7.43
C PHE A 489 -14.34 13.41 -5.99
N GLY A 490 -13.24 12.67 -5.78
CA GLY A 490 -12.69 12.31 -4.48
C GLY A 490 -13.57 11.38 -3.65
N ASN A 491 -12.99 10.85 -2.55
CA ASN A 491 -13.68 9.92 -1.65
C ASN A 491 -15.10 10.30 -1.20
N PRO A 492 -15.42 11.55 -0.78
CA PRO A 492 -16.71 11.82 -0.14
C PRO A 492 -17.91 11.64 -1.08
N PHE A 493 -17.74 11.88 -2.38
CA PHE A 493 -18.81 11.62 -3.35
C PHE A 493 -19.07 10.13 -3.55
N ILE A 494 -18.01 9.34 -3.70
CA ILE A 494 -18.06 7.88 -3.85
C ILE A 494 -18.70 7.23 -2.62
N LEU A 495 -18.28 7.65 -1.42
CA LEU A 495 -18.82 7.15 -0.16
C LEU A 495 -20.27 7.57 0.08
N ALA A 496 -20.65 8.80 -0.29
CA ALA A 496 -22.04 9.20 -0.27
C ALA A 496 -22.87 8.32 -1.21
N ALA A 497 -22.50 8.21 -2.49
CA ALA A 497 -23.22 7.39 -3.46
C ALA A 497 -23.35 5.93 -3.02
N ALA A 498 -22.25 5.31 -2.58
CA ALA A 498 -22.25 3.92 -2.11
C ALA A 498 -23.08 3.73 -0.83
N SER A 499 -22.90 4.56 0.20
CA SER A 499 -23.67 4.42 1.45
C SER A 499 -25.18 4.70 1.24
N TRP A 500 -25.53 5.68 0.42
CA TRP A 500 -26.95 5.92 0.06
C TRP A 500 -27.55 4.75 -0.72
N LEU A 501 -26.87 4.25 -1.76
CA LEU A 501 -27.39 3.15 -2.57
C LEU A 501 -27.47 1.83 -1.78
N PHE A 502 -26.44 1.46 -1.01
CA PHE A 502 -26.39 0.14 -0.35
C PHE A 502 -27.08 0.10 1.01
N VAL A 503 -27.11 1.18 1.79
CA VAL A 503 -27.81 1.19 3.09
C VAL A 503 -29.28 1.56 2.90
N PHE A 504 -29.58 2.62 2.14
CA PHE A 504 -30.96 3.09 1.98
C PHE A 504 -31.68 2.47 0.79
N GLY A 505 -31.00 2.02 -0.26
CA GLY A 505 -31.63 1.33 -1.40
C GLY A 505 -32.48 0.11 -1.00
N PRO A 506 -31.98 -0.84 -0.18
CA PRO A 506 -32.79 -1.96 0.32
C PRO A 506 -33.96 -1.53 1.20
N ILE A 507 -33.80 -0.45 1.99
CA ILE A 507 -34.86 0.09 2.86
C ILE A 507 -35.95 0.75 2.01
N ALA A 508 -35.57 1.60 1.05
CA ALA A 508 -36.46 2.25 0.10
C ALA A 508 -37.17 1.24 -0.80
N CYS A 509 -36.48 0.19 -1.24
CA CYS A 509 -37.05 -0.92 -2.00
C CYS A 509 -38.07 -1.70 -1.16
N ARG A 510 -37.74 -2.08 0.09
CA ARG A 510 -38.70 -2.71 1.03
C ARG A 510 -39.91 -1.80 1.29
N PHE A 511 -39.71 -0.49 1.44
CA PHE A 511 -40.77 0.48 1.65
C PHE A 511 -41.66 0.65 0.40
N ALA A 512 -41.08 0.71 -0.79
CA ALA A 512 -41.80 0.75 -2.06
C ALA A 512 -42.60 -0.53 -2.30
N ILE A 513 -42.01 -1.71 -2.09
CA ILE A 513 -42.72 -3.01 -2.19
C ILE A 513 -43.83 -3.10 -1.13
N SER A 514 -43.60 -2.61 0.09
CA SER A 514 -44.64 -2.54 1.13
C SER A 514 -45.78 -1.59 0.74
N ARG A 515 -45.47 -0.43 0.15
CA ARG A 515 -46.48 0.53 -0.32
C ARG A 515 -47.26 -0.02 -1.52
N TYR A 516 -46.59 -0.66 -2.46
CA TYR A 516 -47.18 -1.34 -3.62
C TYR A 516 -48.08 -2.52 -3.22
N LYS A 517 -47.65 -3.35 -2.27
CA LYS A 517 -48.51 -4.41 -1.70
C LYS A 517 -49.72 -3.83 -0.98
N LYS A 518 -49.58 -2.71 -0.24
CA LYS A 518 -50.72 -2.02 0.36
C LYS A 518 -51.67 -1.42 -0.68
N SER A 519 -51.19 -0.76 -1.73
CA SER A 519 -52.05 -0.21 -2.79
C SER A 519 -52.79 -1.31 -3.56
N ASN A 520 -52.11 -2.41 -3.90
CA ASN A 520 -52.76 -3.54 -4.57
C ASN A 520 -53.76 -4.26 -3.65
N LEU A 521 -53.47 -4.37 -2.34
CA LEU A 521 -54.42 -4.93 -1.37
C LEU A 521 -55.65 -4.02 -1.23
N HIS A 522 -55.48 -2.69 -1.16
CA HIS A 522 -56.60 -1.75 -1.16
C HIS A 522 -57.41 -1.84 -2.47
N ALA A 523 -56.78 -1.91 -3.64
CA ALA A 523 -57.46 -2.08 -4.92
C ALA A 523 -58.24 -3.41 -5.01
N MET A 524 -57.68 -4.51 -4.50
CA MET A 524 -58.37 -5.82 -4.40
C MET A 524 -59.52 -5.81 -3.38
N VAL A 525 -59.40 -5.07 -2.27
CA VAL A 525 -60.49 -4.91 -1.30
C VAL A 525 -61.59 -4.00 -1.85
N GLN A 526 -61.24 -2.97 -2.61
CA GLN A 526 -62.21 -2.03 -3.19
C GLN A 526 -62.99 -2.63 -4.36
N SER A 527 -62.33 -3.30 -5.31
CA SER A 527 -63.03 -4.07 -6.36
C SER A 527 -63.94 -5.15 -5.78
N ARG A 528 -63.47 -5.89 -4.76
CA ARG A 528 -64.30 -6.88 -4.04
C ARG A 528 -65.42 -6.24 -3.19
N SER A 529 -65.36 -4.94 -2.91
CA SER A 529 -66.45 -4.19 -2.29
C SER A 529 -67.52 -3.83 -3.31
N GLU A 530 -67.13 -3.43 -4.52
CA GLU A 530 -68.06 -3.06 -5.59
C GLU A 530 -68.90 -4.26 -6.04
N ASP A 531 -68.30 -5.45 -6.21
CA ASP A 531 -69.01 -6.71 -6.46
C ASP A 531 -70.02 -7.08 -5.36
N SER A 532 -69.82 -6.64 -4.10
CA SER A 532 -70.71 -6.98 -2.99
C SER A 532 -72.04 -6.21 -2.99
N THR A 533 -72.12 -5.11 -3.76
CA THR A 533 -73.27 -4.18 -3.77
C THR A 533 -74.52 -4.75 -4.46
N VAL A 534 -74.43 -5.92 -5.11
CA VAL A 534 -75.53 -6.54 -5.88
C VAL A 534 -76.42 -7.45 -5.01
N HIS A 535 -75.99 -7.84 -3.81
CA HIS A 535 -76.71 -8.81 -2.95
C HIS A 535 -77.21 -8.26 -1.61
N SER A 536 -77.66 -7.00 -1.56
CA SER A 536 -78.33 -6.43 -0.38
C SER A 536 -79.83 -6.75 -0.31
N PHE A 537 -80.22 -8.02 -0.27
CA PHE A 537 -81.59 -8.45 0.03
C PHE A 537 -81.64 -9.81 0.74
N ILE A 538 -82.56 -9.94 1.72
CA ILE A 538 -82.87 -11.13 2.56
C ILE A 538 -81.90 -11.37 3.76
N ALA A 539 -82.48 -11.80 4.89
CA ALA A 539 -81.87 -12.14 6.20
C ALA A 539 -81.07 -11.00 6.89
N ARG A 540 -81.49 -10.38 8.00
CA ARG A 540 -82.52 -10.65 9.02
C ARG A 540 -82.30 -11.90 9.89
N ASP A 541 -82.25 -11.65 11.20
CA ASP A 541 -82.20 -12.58 12.34
C ASP A 541 -81.08 -13.64 12.40
N PHE A 542 -80.13 -13.42 13.31
CA PHE A 542 -80.02 -14.28 14.50
C PHE A 542 -79.51 -13.48 15.71
N ARG A 543 -79.86 -13.90 16.94
CA ARG A 543 -79.58 -13.17 18.19
C ARG A 543 -79.13 -14.12 19.30
N SER A 544 -78.21 -13.66 20.16
CA SER A 544 -77.64 -14.36 21.34
C SER A 544 -76.65 -15.50 21.03
N PHE A 545 -75.81 -15.99 21.95
CA PHE A 545 -75.74 -15.82 23.42
C PHE A 545 -74.27 -15.82 23.94
N ASN A 546 -74.05 -15.50 25.23
CA ASN A 546 -72.77 -15.48 25.99
C ASN A 546 -71.72 -14.39 25.63
N GLY A 547 -70.90 -13.90 26.57
CA GLY A 547 -70.93 -14.13 28.03
C GLY A 547 -69.77 -13.47 28.80
N ARG A 548 -70.10 -12.53 29.72
CA ARG A 548 -69.27 -11.86 30.76
C ARG A 548 -67.77 -12.23 30.89
N LYS A 549 -66.91 -11.20 30.90
CA LYS A 549 -66.43 -10.53 32.14
C LYS A 549 -65.81 -9.16 31.84
N ARG A 550 -65.99 -8.18 32.75
CA ARG A 550 -65.25 -6.91 32.76
C ARG A 550 -64.05 -7.02 33.70
N PHE A 551 -63.00 -6.26 33.39
CA PHE A 551 -62.12 -5.66 34.38
C PHE A 551 -61.72 -4.28 33.87
N ASP A 552 -62.01 -3.23 34.64
CA ASP A 552 -61.78 -1.84 34.23
C ASP A 552 -60.41 -1.38 34.72
N VAL A 553 -59.53 -0.95 33.79
CA VAL A 553 -58.31 -0.16 34.10
C VAL A 553 -58.12 0.88 32.99
N SER A 554 -58.20 2.16 33.34
CA SER A 554 -57.93 3.28 32.41
C SER A 554 -56.46 3.32 32.00
N PRO A 555 -56.16 3.85 30.82
CA PRO A 555 -55.51 5.17 30.84
C PRO A 555 -56.09 6.18 29.83
N SER A 556 -55.76 7.45 30.04
CA SER A 556 -56.19 8.58 29.21
C SER A 556 -55.59 8.55 27.80
N LEU A 557 -56.42 8.81 26.79
CA LEU A 557 -55.96 9.13 25.44
C LEU A 557 -55.97 10.64 25.21
N GLY A 558 -54.82 11.21 24.87
CA GLY A 558 -54.73 12.53 24.24
C GLY A 558 -54.83 12.36 22.72
N SER A 559 -55.93 12.79 22.11
CA SER A 559 -56.16 12.65 20.66
C SER A 559 -55.48 13.78 19.87
N PHE A 560 -54.73 13.43 18.82
CA PHE A 560 -54.39 14.34 17.74
C PHE A 560 -54.84 13.73 16.40
N GLN A 561 -55.61 14.49 15.63
CA GLN A 561 -56.08 14.11 14.30
C GLN A 561 -55.01 14.40 13.25
N PHE A 562 -54.95 13.56 12.22
CA PHE A 562 -54.35 13.96 10.95
C PHE A 562 -55.36 14.80 10.16
N ILE A 563 -54.92 15.94 9.63
CA ILE A 563 -55.64 16.71 8.63
C ILE A 563 -54.84 16.65 7.33
N THR A 564 -55.51 16.30 6.24
CA THR A 564 -54.99 16.35 4.87
C THR A 564 -55.92 17.22 4.04
N SER A 565 -55.37 18.23 3.36
CA SER A 565 -56.02 18.88 2.22
C SER A 565 -54.95 19.45 1.31
N ASP A 566 -55.11 19.23 0.02
CA ASP A 566 -54.50 20.04 -1.03
C ASP A 566 -55.46 21.21 -1.38
N ASP A 567 -55.24 21.84 -2.55
CA ASP A 567 -56.09 22.83 -3.24
C ASP A 567 -56.20 24.27 -2.68
N LEU A 568 -55.23 25.10 -3.09
CA LEU A 568 -55.40 26.39 -3.83
C LEU A 568 -56.19 27.57 -3.16
N PRO A 569 -56.17 28.81 -3.73
CA PRO A 569 -55.44 29.32 -4.89
C PRO A 569 -54.48 30.50 -4.57
N ILE A 570 -53.79 30.96 -5.63
CA ILE A 570 -52.94 32.17 -5.66
C ILE A 570 -53.80 33.45 -5.62
N ARG A 571 -53.31 34.50 -4.95
CA ARG A 571 -53.67 35.89 -5.26
C ARG A 571 -52.43 36.78 -5.23
N LEU A 572 -52.24 37.53 -6.32
CA LEU A 572 -51.30 38.65 -6.42
C LEU A 572 -51.99 39.93 -5.94
N ASP A 573 -51.21 40.86 -5.39
CA ASP A 573 -51.46 42.30 -5.51
C ASP A 573 -50.09 43.03 -5.44
N ASP A 574 -49.94 44.11 -6.21
CA ASP A 574 -48.73 44.94 -6.28
C ASP A 574 -48.59 45.87 -5.06
N ASP A 575 -47.36 46.33 -4.75
CA ASP A 575 -47.13 47.79 -4.75
C ASP A 575 -45.64 48.20 -4.82
N SER A 576 -45.36 49.38 -5.39
CA SER A 576 -44.02 49.98 -5.49
C SER A 576 -44.08 51.47 -5.89
N PRO A 577 -42.97 52.22 -5.97
CA PRO A 577 -41.87 52.39 -5.01
C PRO A 577 -41.64 53.90 -4.68
N LYS A 578 -40.86 54.24 -3.64
CA LYS A 578 -40.31 55.61 -3.49
C LYS A 578 -38.82 55.67 -3.15
N LYS A 579 -38.14 56.61 -3.83
CA LYS A 579 -36.70 56.94 -3.75
C LYS A 579 -36.38 57.81 -2.54
N THR A 580 -35.20 57.61 -1.95
CA THR A 580 -34.08 58.58 -1.77
C THR A 580 -32.95 57.90 -0.97
N ARG A 581 -31.70 58.40 -0.86
CA ARG A 581 -30.73 59.02 -1.79
C ARG A 581 -29.46 59.27 -0.96
N SER A 582 -28.26 58.90 -1.45
CA SER A 582 -26.94 59.10 -0.79
C SER A 582 -26.78 58.42 0.60
N SER A 583 -25.58 58.19 1.15
CA SER A 583 -24.25 58.73 0.86
C SER A 583 -23.12 57.67 0.88
N SER A 584 -21.86 58.12 0.75
CA SER A 584 -20.65 57.33 0.55
C SER A 584 -19.86 57.01 1.82
N SER A 585 -19.28 55.81 1.90
CA SER A 585 -17.98 55.58 2.58
C SER A 585 -17.32 54.31 2.04
N SER A 586 -16.00 54.20 2.15
CA SER A 586 -15.20 53.10 1.59
C SER A 586 -14.24 52.50 2.62
N ARG A 587 -14.20 51.16 2.70
CA ARG A 587 -13.11 50.34 3.25
C ARG A 587 -13.33 48.86 2.88
N PRO A 588 -12.28 48.00 2.92
CA PRO A 588 -12.25 46.74 2.17
C PRO A 588 -13.07 45.61 2.82
N ALA A 589 -13.46 44.63 2.01
CA ALA A 589 -14.31 43.52 2.41
C ALA A 589 -13.52 42.40 3.11
N THR A 590 -14.00 41.96 4.28
CA THR A 590 -13.70 40.65 4.85
C THR A 590 -14.42 39.55 4.04
N PRO A 591 -13.78 38.39 3.77
CA PRO A 591 -14.41 37.31 3.03
C PRO A 591 -15.54 36.64 3.85
N LEU A 592 -16.77 36.67 3.33
CA LEU A 592 -17.93 36.09 4.01
C LEU A 592 -17.87 34.55 4.04
N ARG A 593 -17.80 33.97 5.24
CA ARG A 593 -17.75 32.52 5.46
C ARG A 593 -19.14 31.88 5.44
N SER A 594 -19.69 31.66 4.25
CA SER A 594 -21.01 31.05 4.04
C SER A 594 -21.06 29.56 4.44
N SER A 595 -21.43 29.29 5.69
CA SER A 595 -21.64 27.92 6.20
C SER A 595 -23.12 27.64 6.47
N LEU A 596 -23.77 26.92 5.55
CA LEU A 596 -25.12 26.39 5.74
C LEU A 596 -25.10 25.17 6.68
N PRO A 597 -25.86 25.16 7.79
CA PRO A 597 -25.82 24.08 8.76
C PRO A 597 -26.70 22.90 8.34
N LEU A 598 -26.09 21.87 7.74
CA LEU A 598 -26.77 20.59 7.46
C LEU A 598 -27.03 19.83 8.77
N ARG A 599 -28.18 20.09 9.42
CA ARG A 599 -28.48 19.69 10.81
C ARG A 599 -28.90 18.20 10.95
N VAL A 600 -28.03 17.28 10.54
CA VAL A 600 -28.22 15.83 10.72
C VAL A 600 -27.92 15.41 12.16
N GLY A 601 -28.69 14.46 12.71
CA GLY A 601 -28.83 14.15 14.14
C GLY A 601 -27.65 13.50 14.88
N ILE A 602 -26.39 13.75 14.50
CA ILE A 602 -25.20 13.12 15.09
C ILE A 602 -24.92 13.58 16.54
N GLY A 603 -25.40 14.77 16.91
CA GLY A 603 -25.10 15.43 18.20
C GLY A 603 -25.46 14.62 19.46
N SER A 604 -26.51 13.79 19.42
CA SER A 604 -26.90 12.93 20.56
C SER A 604 -25.82 11.92 20.92
N LEU A 605 -25.17 11.34 19.90
CA LEU A 605 -24.17 10.27 20.06
C LEU A 605 -22.84 10.86 20.54
N LEU A 606 -22.42 12.00 19.96
CA LEU A 606 -21.25 12.77 20.45
C LEU A 606 -21.44 13.33 21.87
N HIS A 607 -22.65 13.74 22.25
CA HIS A 607 -22.91 14.22 23.61
C HIS A 607 -22.84 13.08 24.64
N ARG A 608 -23.37 11.89 24.30
CA ARG A 608 -23.20 10.67 25.10
C ARG A 608 -21.72 10.25 25.18
N PHE A 609 -20.95 10.39 24.11
CA PHE A 609 -19.50 10.11 24.13
C PHE A 609 -18.70 11.12 24.98
N LYS A 610 -19.04 12.42 24.95
CA LYS A 610 -18.49 13.41 25.90
C LYS A 610 -18.85 13.12 27.36
N SER A 611 -20.02 12.51 27.62
CA SER A 611 -20.37 12.00 28.95
C SER A 611 -19.49 10.81 29.34
N PHE A 612 -19.38 9.80 28.47
CA PHE A 612 -18.55 8.60 28.63
C PHE A 612 -17.08 8.93 28.94
N ALA A 613 -16.45 9.84 28.17
CA ALA A 613 -15.09 10.29 28.42
C ALA A 613 -14.93 11.02 29.77
N ARG A 614 -15.93 11.81 30.19
CA ARG A 614 -15.94 12.45 31.53
C ARG A 614 -16.10 11.43 32.65
N THR A 615 -16.87 10.36 32.46
CA THR A 615 -16.97 9.26 33.44
C THR A 615 -15.63 8.54 33.60
N PHE A 616 -14.90 8.32 32.50
CA PHE A 616 -13.59 7.67 32.49
C PHE A 616 -12.55 8.43 33.33
N LEU A 617 -12.45 9.75 33.16
CA LEU A 617 -11.53 10.60 33.92
C LEU A 617 -11.92 10.78 35.40
N ARG A 618 -13.21 10.68 35.75
CA ARG A 618 -13.70 10.98 37.11
C ARG A 618 -13.67 9.79 38.08
N LYS A 619 -13.31 8.59 37.64
CA LYS A 619 -13.33 7.36 38.46
C LYS A 619 -11.95 6.85 38.92
N ARG A 620 -10.96 7.75 39.07
CA ARG A 620 -9.64 7.46 39.66
C ARG A 620 -9.35 8.27 40.94
N SER A 621 -10.38 8.78 41.61
CA SER A 621 -10.24 9.47 42.91
C SER A 621 -11.42 9.14 43.84
N ARG A 622 -11.33 7.95 44.44
CA ARG A 622 -11.95 7.50 45.70
C ARG A 622 -11.71 6.00 45.86
N ASP A 623 -10.76 5.63 46.71
CA ASP A 623 -11.00 5.02 48.02
C ASP A 623 -9.65 4.68 48.66
N GLY A 624 -9.49 4.90 49.97
CA GLY A 624 -8.20 4.75 50.65
C GLY A 624 -7.96 5.78 51.75
N ALA A 625 -8.69 5.68 52.85
CA ALA A 625 -8.41 6.41 54.08
C ALA A 625 -8.77 5.53 55.29
N LEU A 626 -7.79 5.24 56.15
CA LEU A 626 -7.75 5.69 57.56
C LEU A 626 -6.57 5.03 58.31
N THR A 627 -5.65 5.83 58.86
CA THR A 627 -5.03 5.64 60.18
C THR A 627 -4.21 6.87 60.54
N ASP A 628 -4.43 7.37 61.76
CA ASP A 628 -3.71 8.45 62.46
C ASP A 628 -3.01 7.80 63.69
N PRO A 629 -2.24 8.52 64.55
CA PRO A 629 -1.54 9.80 64.36
C PRO A 629 -0.07 9.74 64.82
N HIS A 630 0.71 10.81 64.62
CA HIS A 630 1.30 11.57 65.74
C HIS A 630 2.06 12.83 65.30
N SER A 631 2.08 13.84 66.19
CA SER A 631 2.73 15.13 65.98
C SER A 631 4.23 15.10 66.33
N THR A 632 5.07 15.73 65.52
CA THR A 632 6.14 16.60 66.07
C THR A 632 6.50 17.77 65.16
N ARG A 633 6.43 18.95 65.76
CA ARG A 633 6.83 20.28 65.26
C ARG A 633 8.36 20.41 65.23
N ILE A 634 8.95 21.03 64.20
CA ILE A 634 10.04 22.02 64.33
C ILE A 634 10.29 22.79 63.00
N GLU A 635 10.31 24.12 63.17
CA GLU A 635 10.96 25.25 62.47
C GLU A 635 11.41 25.20 61.00
N SER A 636 11.18 26.35 60.34
CA SER A 636 11.76 26.75 59.06
C SER A 636 12.98 27.67 59.26
N THR A 637 14.07 27.45 58.52
CA THR A 637 15.10 28.46 58.24
C THR A 637 15.44 28.47 56.75
N GLY A 638 15.89 29.63 56.25
CA GLY A 638 16.00 29.90 54.80
C GLY A 638 17.34 29.49 54.17
N ALA A 639 17.34 29.34 52.84
CA ALA A 639 18.51 29.00 52.04
C ALA A 639 19.17 30.23 51.39
N PRO A 640 20.47 30.51 51.61
CA PRO A 640 21.24 31.49 50.85
C PRO A 640 21.92 30.87 49.61
N ARG A 641 22.41 31.73 48.70
CA ARG A 641 23.32 31.35 47.60
C ARG A 641 24.73 31.04 48.12
N ALA A 642 25.42 30.05 47.52
CA ALA A 642 26.87 30.14 47.23
C ALA A 642 27.38 29.04 46.26
N SER A 643 28.36 29.43 45.44
CA SER A 643 29.52 28.71 44.87
C SER A 643 29.56 27.17 44.68
N GLU A 644 29.92 26.78 43.45
CA GLU A 644 31.03 25.87 43.06
C GLU A 644 31.26 24.52 43.78
N SER A 645 31.40 23.46 42.96
CA SER A 645 32.64 22.68 42.93
C SER A 645 32.77 21.86 41.64
N ASN A 646 33.96 21.86 41.04
CA ASN A 646 34.31 20.95 39.95
C ASN A 646 34.75 19.59 40.55
N THR A 647 34.31 18.48 39.97
CA THR A 647 34.92 17.16 40.22
C THR A 647 34.97 16.36 38.93
N ARG A 648 36.16 16.30 38.30
CA ARG A 648 36.42 15.39 37.19
C ARG A 648 36.64 13.98 37.75
N LEU A 649 35.87 13.01 37.26
CA LEU A 649 36.23 11.58 37.36
C LEU A 649 37.00 11.17 36.11
N ALA A 650 38.13 10.49 36.29
CA ALA A 650 38.97 10.00 35.19
C ALA A 650 38.63 8.54 34.85
N PRO A 651 38.54 8.15 33.56
CA PRO A 651 38.31 6.77 33.17
C PRO A 651 39.59 5.91 33.29
N THR A 652 39.40 4.63 33.61
CA THR A 652 40.49 3.64 33.77
C THR A 652 41.04 3.20 32.40
N PRO A 653 42.37 3.07 32.22
CA PRO A 653 42.95 2.62 30.95
C PRO A 653 42.78 1.11 30.74
N LEU A 654 42.31 0.72 29.54
CA LEU A 654 42.35 -0.67 29.06
C LEU A 654 43.64 -0.94 28.28
N ARG A 655 44.11 -2.19 28.32
CA ARG A 655 45.34 -2.63 27.63
C ARG A 655 45.16 -2.68 26.11
N PRO A 656 46.19 -2.38 25.31
CA PRO A 656 46.16 -2.62 23.88
C PRO A 656 46.15 -4.12 23.57
N VAL A 657 45.43 -4.51 22.52
CA VAL A 657 45.50 -5.84 21.90
C VAL A 657 46.30 -5.71 20.62
N GLU A 658 47.34 -6.53 20.49
CA GLU A 658 48.25 -6.55 19.34
C GLU A 658 47.64 -7.38 18.20
N TYR A 659 47.50 -6.79 17.02
CA TYR A 659 47.00 -7.47 15.82
C TYR A 659 48.13 -7.68 14.82
N ARG A 660 48.41 -8.95 14.51
CA ARG A 660 49.44 -9.34 13.55
C ARG A 660 48.86 -9.32 12.13
N LEU A 661 49.45 -8.50 11.26
CA LEU A 661 49.07 -8.44 9.85
C LEU A 661 49.42 -9.76 9.15
N VAL A 662 48.53 -10.24 8.28
CA VAL A 662 48.77 -11.37 7.38
C VAL A 662 48.84 -10.81 5.96
N ASP A 663 49.90 -11.13 5.24
CA ASP A 663 50.14 -10.62 3.90
C ASP A 663 49.26 -11.34 2.86
N THR A 664 48.95 -10.67 1.75
CA THR A 664 47.96 -11.12 0.75
C THR A 664 48.53 -11.21 -0.67
N TYR A 665 49.86 -11.21 -0.81
CA TYR A 665 50.54 -11.19 -2.10
C TYR A 665 50.70 -12.54 -2.83
N GLU A 666 50.31 -13.65 -2.22
CA GLU A 666 50.38 -15.00 -2.82
C GLU A 666 48.98 -15.55 -3.15
N LEU A 667 48.35 -15.07 -4.25
CA LEU A 667 47.34 -15.79 -5.06
C LEU A 667 46.81 -14.91 -6.22
N ASN A 668 47.58 -14.77 -7.30
CA ASN A 668 47.07 -14.52 -8.67
C ASN A 668 48.21 -14.49 -9.69
N ALA A 669 48.23 -15.44 -10.64
CA ALA A 669 49.18 -15.45 -11.76
C ALA A 669 48.59 -16.14 -13.00
N SER A 670 48.64 -15.44 -14.14
CA SER A 670 48.30 -15.91 -15.50
C SER A 670 46.81 -16.24 -15.75
N ALA A 671 46.29 -16.22 -16.98
CA ALA A 671 46.91 -15.99 -18.29
C ALA A 671 46.06 -15.05 -19.18
N ALA A 672 46.62 -14.58 -20.31
CA ALA A 672 45.94 -13.68 -21.26
C ALA A 672 45.73 -14.33 -22.64
N SER A 673 44.56 -14.11 -23.25
CA SER A 673 44.17 -14.38 -24.64
C SER A 673 42.75 -13.83 -24.86
N SER A 674 42.26 -13.47 -26.04
CA SER A 674 42.91 -13.08 -27.31
C SER A 674 41.84 -12.40 -28.18
N VAL A 675 42.13 -11.27 -28.83
CA VAL A 675 41.11 -10.53 -29.61
C VAL A 675 40.73 -11.25 -30.90
N PHE A 676 39.43 -11.29 -31.21
CA PHE A 676 38.91 -11.64 -32.54
C PHE A 676 37.63 -10.83 -32.85
N GLU A 677 37.44 -10.48 -34.11
CA GLU A 677 36.41 -9.52 -34.59
C GLU A 677 35.65 -10.13 -35.79
N PRO A 678 34.30 -10.13 -35.82
CA PRO A 678 33.51 -10.57 -36.96
C PRO A 678 32.57 -9.51 -37.58
N GLU A 679 32.38 -9.60 -38.90
CA GLU A 679 31.46 -8.78 -39.70
C GLU A 679 29.95 -9.10 -39.48
N PRO A 680 29.02 -8.20 -39.88
CA PRO A 680 27.59 -8.33 -39.61
C PRO A 680 26.80 -9.16 -40.64
N ALA A 681 25.71 -9.79 -40.16
CA ALA A 681 24.75 -10.58 -40.96
C ALA A 681 23.29 -10.07 -40.78
N PRO A 682 22.34 -10.38 -41.70
CA PRO A 682 21.03 -9.72 -41.78
C PRO A 682 19.96 -10.24 -40.79
N PRO A 683 18.86 -9.48 -40.56
CA PRO A 683 17.91 -9.75 -39.48
C PRO A 683 16.80 -10.75 -39.82
N THR A 684 16.38 -11.52 -38.81
CA THR A 684 15.18 -12.38 -38.79
C THR A 684 14.34 -12.15 -37.50
N PRO A 685 13.07 -12.60 -37.43
CA PRO A 685 12.09 -12.05 -36.49
C PRO A 685 12.25 -12.42 -35.01
N ALA A 686 11.67 -11.61 -34.13
CA ALA A 686 11.77 -11.76 -32.68
C ALA A 686 10.95 -12.95 -32.12
N SER A 687 11.59 -13.71 -31.23
CA SER A 687 10.94 -14.63 -30.29
C SER A 687 10.84 -13.95 -28.92
N SER A 688 9.74 -14.16 -28.19
CA SER A 688 9.49 -13.51 -26.89
C SER A 688 10.10 -14.31 -25.73
N SER A 689 11.19 -13.81 -25.13
CA SER A 689 11.83 -14.36 -23.94
C SER A 689 11.15 -13.89 -22.63
N PRO A 690 11.09 -14.75 -21.58
CA PRO A 690 10.55 -14.38 -20.26
C PRO A 690 11.53 -13.49 -19.45
N PRO A 691 11.06 -12.79 -18.40
CA PRO A 691 11.86 -11.86 -17.60
C PRO A 691 12.77 -12.54 -16.56
N SER A 692 13.85 -11.85 -16.19
CA SER A 692 14.90 -12.31 -15.26
C SER A 692 14.43 -12.45 -13.80
N PRO A 693 14.99 -13.39 -13.01
CA PRO A 693 14.57 -13.67 -11.63
C PRO A 693 15.04 -12.63 -10.60
N SER A 694 14.29 -12.50 -9.49
CA SER A 694 14.40 -11.42 -8.51
C SER A 694 15.63 -11.41 -7.61
N TRP A 695 16.37 -12.53 -7.49
CA TRP A 695 17.56 -12.61 -6.63
C TRP A 695 18.75 -11.81 -7.20
N LEU A 696 18.84 -11.68 -8.53
CA LEU A 696 19.86 -10.90 -9.23
C LEU A 696 19.86 -9.42 -8.78
N SER A 697 18.67 -8.87 -8.53
CA SER A 697 18.47 -7.46 -8.20
C SER A 697 18.87 -7.07 -6.77
N ARG A 698 19.30 -8.01 -5.92
CA ARG A 698 19.65 -7.72 -4.51
C ARG A 698 21.14 -7.74 -4.20
N ASN A 699 21.91 -8.65 -4.81
CA ASN A 699 23.27 -8.95 -4.36
C ASN A 699 24.38 -8.48 -5.34
N VAL A 700 24.02 -7.96 -6.53
CA VAL A 700 24.99 -7.61 -7.60
C VAL A 700 25.67 -6.25 -7.39
N GLN A 701 25.14 -5.36 -6.54
CA GLN A 701 25.68 -4.01 -6.35
C GLN A 701 26.75 -3.87 -5.25
N GLU A 702 26.94 -4.85 -4.35
CA GLU A 702 27.77 -4.67 -3.14
C GLU A 702 29.30 -4.83 -3.34
N THR A 703 29.79 -5.30 -4.50
CA THR A 703 31.23 -5.59 -4.69
C THR A 703 31.84 -5.01 -5.98
N ASN A 704 32.26 -3.74 -5.95
CA ASN A 704 33.18 -3.18 -6.95
C ASN A 704 33.96 -1.93 -6.44
N PRO A 705 35.11 -2.09 -5.76
CA PRO A 705 35.99 -0.97 -5.41
C PRO A 705 36.91 -0.61 -6.59
N VAL A 706 36.72 0.57 -7.19
CA VAL A 706 37.54 1.05 -8.31
C VAL A 706 38.93 1.47 -7.85
N LEU A 707 39.94 0.61 -8.08
CA LEU A 707 41.36 0.90 -7.86
C LEU A 707 42.00 1.60 -9.08
N ASN A 708 41.71 2.89 -9.26
CA ASN A 708 42.51 3.74 -10.14
C ASN A 708 43.78 4.20 -9.42
N PHE A 709 44.92 3.56 -9.71
CA PHE A 709 46.22 3.95 -9.15
C PHE A 709 47.01 4.85 -10.12
N GLU A 710 47.51 5.97 -9.62
CA GLU A 710 48.11 7.05 -10.44
C GLU A 710 49.57 6.77 -10.81
N GLY A 711 49.82 6.38 -12.07
CA GLY A 711 51.13 5.94 -12.57
C GLY A 711 52.08 7.04 -13.03
N LYS A 712 52.74 7.76 -12.11
CA LYS A 712 53.79 8.74 -12.45
C LYS A 712 55.05 8.09 -13.08
N ARG A 713 55.34 8.38 -14.36
CA ARG A 713 56.69 8.31 -14.95
C ARG A 713 56.92 9.37 -16.03
N GLY A 714 57.94 10.21 -15.83
CA GLY A 714 58.82 10.71 -16.91
C GLY A 714 60.17 9.98 -16.82
N PRO A 715 61.23 10.38 -17.55
CA PRO A 715 61.40 11.52 -18.47
C PRO A 715 61.31 11.04 -19.96
N THR A 716 61.73 11.70 -21.05
CA THR A 716 62.91 12.57 -21.32
C THR A 716 62.74 13.44 -22.59
N LEU A 717 63.73 14.33 -22.83
CA LEU A 717 63.85 15.34 -23.90
C LEU A 717 63.41 14.91 -25.33
N SER A 718 62.75 15.81 -26.06
CA SER A 718 63.39 16.58 -27.15
C SER A 718 62.49 17.66 -27.77
N SER A 719 63.01 18.89 -27.88
CA SER A 719 62.50 19.96 -28.78
C SER A 719 63.47 20.08 -29.97
N PRO A 720 63.10 20.73 -31.11
CA PRO A 720 63.39 22.18 -31.22
C PRO A 720 62.55 23.02 -32.22
N LEU A 721 62.51 24.36 -32.02
CA LEU A 721 62.32 25.45 -33.02
C LEU A 721 60.96 25.52 -33.78
N LEU A 722 60.49 26.61 -34.43
CA LEU A 722 60.87 28.05 -34.55
C LEU A 722 59.57 28.88 -34.39
N SER A 723 59.43 29.87 -33.49
CA SER A 723 59.74 31.33 -33.66
C SER A 723 58.52 32.16 -34.22
N PRO A 724 58.50 33.51 -34.31
CA PRO A 724 57.48 34.30 -33.57
C PRO A 724 56.76 35.42 -34.37
N LEU A 725 55.85 36.18 -33.71
CA LEU A 725 55.31 37.55 -33.99
C LEU A 725 54.04 37.73 -33.10
N ASP A 726 53.63 38.90 -32.59
CA ASP A 726 54.33 40.15 -32.23
C ASP A 726 53.48 40.92 -31.17
N ASN A 727 53.96 42.08 -30.74
CA ASN A 727 53.39 42.93 -29.70
C ASN A 727 52.26 43.85 -30.22
N SER A 728 51.27 44.12 -29.36
CA SER A 728 50.89 45.51 -29.07
C SER A 728 50.16 45.63 -27.73
N ALA A 729 50.28 46.79 -27.10
CA ALA A 729 49.57 47.18 -25.88
C ALA A 729 48.99 48.59 -26.05
N ASN A 730 48.18 49.02 -25.08
CA ASN A 730 47.43 50.27 -25.03
C ASN A 730 46.24 50.36 -26.00
N ASP A 731 45.04 50.53 -25.47
CA ASP A 731 44.59 51.90 -25.24
C ASP A 731 43.71 52.01 -23.97
N LEU A 732 43.45 53.21 -23.46
CA LEU A 732 42.78 53.45 -22.18
C LEU A 732 42.00 54.78 -22.17
N ARG A 733 40.87 54.81 -21.44
CA ARG A 733 39.84 55.89 -21.39
C ARG A 733 38.89 55.83 -22.60
N GLN A 734 37.64 56.31 -22.54
CA GLN A 734 36.98 57.19 -21.57
C GLN A 734 35.68 56.60 -20.99
N LEU A 735 35.16 57.22 -19.93
CA LEU A 735 33.84 56.97 -19.34
C LEU A 735 33.00 58.26 -19.47
N GLU A 736 31.74 58.13 -19.91
CA GLU A 736 30.71 59.17 -19.77
C GLU A 736 29.38 58.57 -19.29
N PRO A 737 28.49 59.36 -18.65
CA PRO A 737 27.42 58.82 -17.80
C PRO A 737 26.08 58.64 -18.52
N VAL A 738 25.28 57.69 -18.02
CA VAL A 738 23.87 57.51 -18.40
C VAL A 738 22.95 58.01 -17.27
N THR A 739 22.03 58.91 -17.62
CA THR A 739 21.05 59.53 -16.70
C THR A 739 19.82 58.63 -16.43
N PRO A 740 19.09 58.85 -15.32
CA PRO A 740 18.01 57.96 -14.88
C PRO A 740 16.66 58.24 -15.59
N PRO A 741 15.78 57.22 -15.73
CA PRO A 741 14.43 57.39 -16.26
C PRO A 741 13.45 57.96 -15.24
N SER A 742 12.60 58.88 -15.69
CA SER A 742 11.49 59.50 -14.94
C SER A 742 10.12 58.92 -15.37
N PRO A 743 9.04 59.09 -14.58
CA PRO A 743 7.87 58.20 -14.64
C PRO A 743 6.83 58.52 -15.74
N PRO A 744 5.97 57.55 -16.11
CA PRO A 744 4.86 57.76 -17.04
C PRO A 744 3.69 58.56 -16.41
N PRO A 745 2.98 59.40 -17.19
CA PRO A 745 1.89 60.25 -16.69
C PRO A 745 0.51 59.55 -16.66
N SER A 746 -0.40 60.11 -15.88
CA SER A 746 -1.83 59.75 -15.80
C SER A 746 -2.72 60.75 -16.57
N HIS A 747 -4.03 60.44 -16.67
CA HIS A 747 -5.12 61.21 -17.31
C HIS A 747 -5.17 61.15 -18.86
N SER A 748 -6.32 61.25 -19.55
CA SER A 748 -7.73 60.90 -19.24
C SER A 748 -8.61 61.07 -20.51
N LYS A 749 -9.82 60.51 -20.51
CA LYS A 749 -11.11 61.05 -21.04
C LYS A 749 -11.09 62.34 -21.89
N GLU A 750 -11.90 62.56 -22.96
CA GLU A 750 -13.07 61.85 -23.53
C GLU A 750 -13.65 62.62 -24.77
N ASN A 751 -14.61 62.03 -25.51
CA ASN A 751 -15.56 62.62 -26.50
C ASN A 751 -15.25 62.65 -28.04
N GLN A 752 -16.16 62.02 -28.80
CA GLN A 752 -16.95 62.51 -29.98
C GLN A 752 -16.25 63.17 -31.20
N SER A 753 -16.64 63.00 -32.47
CA SER A 753 -17.54 62.11 -33.26
C SER A 753 -17.33 62.45 -34.77
N ALA A 754 -17.90 61.86 -35.84
CA ALA A 754 -18.89 60.79 -36.10
C ALA A 754 -18.36 59.94 -37.32
N ASP A 755 -19.03 59.40 -38.35
CA ASP A 755 -20.42 59.27 -38.86
C ASP A 755 -20.51 58.02 -39.79
N LYS A 756 -21.70 57.69 -40.32
CA LYS A 756 -22.08 56.62 -41.28
C LYS A 756 -22.09 55.20 -40.68
N ARG A 757 -23.24 54.56 -40.46
CA ARG A 757 -24.39 54.20 -41.33
C ARG A 757 -24.08 53.13 -42.38
N GLU A 758 -24.60 51.92 -42.14
CA GLU A 758 -25.76 51.43 -42.90
C GLU A 758 -26.57 50.41 -42.06
N SER A 759 -27.84 50.15 -42.40
CA SER A 759 -28.74 49.35 -41.55
C SER A 759 -30.01 48.81 -42.23
N SER A 760 -30.33 47.54 -41.92
CA SER A 760 -31.68 46.95 -41.93
C SER A 760 -31.68 45.77 -40.94
N SER A 761 -32.65 45.47 -40.07
CA SER A 761 -34.09 45.80 -39.93
C SER A 761 -35.05 44.85 -40.65
N PHE A 762 -35.73 43.99 -39.87
CA PHE A 762 -37.14 43.60 -39.94
C PHE A 762 -37.43 42.53 -38.85
N ARG A 763 -38.67 42.07 -38.68
CA ARG A 763 -39.79 42.63 -37.90
C ARG A 763 -40.76 41.45 -37.69
N LYS A 764 -41.31 41.34 -36.47
CA LYS A 764 -42.25 40.30 -36.01
C LYS A 764 -43.48 40.09 -36.92
N ALA A 765 -43.92 38.83 -37.05
CA ALA A 765 -45.29 38.42 -37.38
C ALA A 765 -45.60 37.06 -36.70
N ASP A 766 -46.88 36.67 -36.57
CA ASP A 766 -47.34 35.58 -35.71
C ASP A 766 -47.98 34.39 -36.47
N ASN A 767 -48.05 33.24 -35.80
CA ASN A 767 -49.01 32.12 -35.94
C ASN A 767 -49.05 31.13 -37.15
N ASP A 768 -48.97 29.84 -36.74
CA ASP A 768 -49.81 28.68 -37.12
C ASP A 768 -49.32 27.60 -38.12
N SER A 769 -49.88 26.39 -37.95
CA SER A 769 -49.82 25.16 -38.74
C SER A 769 -48.54 24.29 -38.71
N THR A 770 -48.57 23.32 -37.78
CA THR A 770 -48.40 21.87 -38.03
C THR A 770 -47.36 21.39 -39.07
N ALA A 771 -46.09 21.21 -38.66
CA ALA A 771 -45.16 20.30 -39.34
C ALA A 771 -44.23 19.59 -38.32
N LYS A 772 -44.07 18.26 -38.45
CA LYS A 772 -43.13 17.47 -37.62
C LYS A 772 -41.74 17.43 -38.27
N PRO A 773 -40.66 17.82 -37.59
CA PRO A 773 -39.30 17.58 -38.10
C PRO A 773 -38.96 16.08 -37.98
N LEU A 774 -38.44 15.49 -39.06
CA LEU A 774 -37.91 14.13 -39.04
C LEU A 774 -36.54 14.11 -38.36
N PHE A 775 -36.39 13.29 -37.32
CA PHE A 775 -35.10 12.71 -36.95
C PHE A 775 -35.01 11.29 -37.52
N PRO A 776 -33.93 10.91 -38.22
CA PRO A 776 -33.78 9.57 -38.77
C PRO A 776 -33.43 8.55 -37.67
N SER A 777 -34.44 7.86 -37.14
CA SER A 777 -34.23 6.74 -36.22
C SER A 777 -33.71 5.50 -36.98
N SER A 778 -32.40 5.29 -37.02
CA SER A 778 -31.81 4.06 -37.54
C SER A 778 -32.04 2.89 -36.58
N LYS A 779 -33.21 2.25 -36.72
CA LYS A 779 -33.51 0.97 -36.04
C LYS A 779 -32.64 -0.14 -36.63
N TYR A 780 -31.51 -0.43 -35.99
CA TYR A 780 -30.81 -1.69 -36.19
C TYR A 780 -31.51 -2.80 -35.41
N ASN A 781 -32.42 -3.50 -36.09
CA ASN A 781 -33.05 -4.72 -35.59
C ASN A 781 -32.00 -5.86 -35.60
N LEU A 782 -31.21 -5.99 -34.53
CA LEU A 782 -30.34 -7.16 -34.36
C LEU A 782 -31.17 -8.37 -33.89
N PHE A 783 -31.84 -9.03 -34.84
CA PHE A 783 -32.44 -10.35 -34.61
C PHE A 783 -31.34 -11.40 -34.44
N ILE A 784 -30.94 -11.64 -33.19
CA ILE A 784 -30.29 -12.90 -32.81
C ILE A 784 -31.43 -13.89 -32.55
N SER A 785 -31.66 -14.81 -33.49
CA SER A 785 -32.53 -15.95 -33.23
C SER A 785 -31.86 -16.85 -32.19
N ALA A 786 -32.56 -17.16 -31.10
CA ALA A 786 -32.06 -18.10 -30.12
C ALA A 786 -32.02 -19.52 -30.72
N PRO A 787 -30.94 -20.29 -30.55
CA PRO A 787 -31.02 -21.73 -30.71
C PRO A 787 -31.94 -22.31 -29.61
N PRO A 788 -32.90 -23.19 -29.93
CA PRO A 788 -33.60 -23.94 -28.90
C PRO A 788 -32.67 -24.98 -28.27
N ASN A 789 -32.89 -25.24 -26.98
CA ASN A 789 -32.25 -26.30 -26.18
C ASN A 789 -30.71 -26.21 -26.11
N PHE A 790 -30.21 -25.52 -25.09
CA PHE A 790 -28.87 -25.72 -24.56
C PHE A 790 -28.96 -25.86 -23.04
N GLU A 791 -29.28 -27.07 -22.58
CA GLU A 791 -29.18 -27.40 -21.16
C GLU A 791 -27.70 -27.50 -20.77
N PRO A 792 -27.25 -26.84 -19.69
CA PRO A 792 -25.89 -26.98 -19.21
C PRO A 792 -25.76 -28.30 -18.45
N GLU A 793 -25.39 -29.37 -19.16
CA GLU A 793 -24.96 -30.63 -18.53
C GLU A 793 -23.78 -30.35 -17.59
N LEU A 794 -24.03 -30.46 -16.28
CA LEU A 794 -22.95 -30.58 -15.30
C LEU A 794 -22.28 -31.96 -15.49
N PRO A 795 -20.96 -32.08 -15.31
CA PRO A 795 -20.31 -33.39 -15.31
C PRO A 795 -20.94 -34.34 -14.29
N GLU A 796 -21.24 -35.58 -14.72
CA GLU A 796 -21.76 -36.67 -13.87
C GLU A 796 -20.92 -36.85 -12.59
N ASP A 797 -19.60 -36.71 -12.69
CA ASP A 797 -18.63 -36.76 -11.58
C ASP A 797 -18.96 -35.80 -10.42
N LEU A 798 -19.62 -34.68 -10.71
CA LEU A 798 -20.01 -33.68 -9.70
C LEU A 798 -21.30 -34.11 -8.97
N TRP A 799 -22.23 -34.79 -9.66
CA TRP A 799 -23.41 -35.38 -9.05
C TRP A 799 -23.07 -36.63 -8.22
N THR A 800 -22.17 -37.50 -8.70
CA THR A 800 -21.71 -38.67 -7.92
C THR A 800 -20.98 -38.23 -6.64
N LEU A 801 -20.13 -37.19 -6.71
CA LEU A 801 -19.46 -36.62 -5.53
C LEU A 801 -20.47 -36.08 -4.50
N ILE A 802 -21.45 -35.28 -4.94
CA ILE A 802 -22.49 -34.70 -4.06
C ILE A 802 -23.36 -35.80 -3.44
N ASN A 803 -23.74 -36.82 -4.20
CA ASN A 803 -24.55 -37.93 -3.69
C ASN A 803 -23.76 -38.84 -2.73
N THR A 804 -22.47 -39.07 -2.98
CA THR A 804 -21.58 -39.83 -2.07
C THR A 804 -21.46 -39.14 -0.72
N ILE A 805 -21.28 -37.81 -0.71
CA ILE A 805 -21.21 -37.01 0.52
C ILE A 805 -22.53 -37.04 1.30
N ASN A 806 -23.68 -37.05 0.62
CA ASN A 806 -24.99 -37.12 1.27
C ASN A 806 -25.36 -38.53 1.78
N THR A 807 -24.81 -39.61 1.20
CA THR A 807 -25.21 -41.00 1.53
C THR A 807 -24.49 -41.61 2.73
N GLN A 808 -23.32 -41.09 3.13
CA GLN A 808 -22.61 -41.55 4.34
C GLN A 808 -23.15 -40.96 5.67
N GLY A 809 -24.29 -40.27 5.63
CA GLY A 809 -24.80 -39.45 6.74
C GLY A 809 -25.45 -40.18 7.93
N GLY A 810 -25.61 -41.52 7.92
CA GLY A 810 -26.24 -42.19 9.06
C GLY A 810 -26.31 -43.71 9.04
N HIS A 811 -25.42 -44.37 9.78
CA HIS A 811 -25.73 -45.57 10.57
C HIS A 811 -24.68 -45.81 11.68
N LEU A 812 -24.74 -45.05 12.78
CA LEU A 812 -23.95 -45.32 14.00
C LEU A 812 -24.78 -45.06 15.26
N ASP A 813 -25.45 -46.11 15.73
CA ASP A 813 -26.01 -46.23 17.07
C ASP A 813 -25.44 -47.50 17.73
N ASN A 814 -25.39 -47.52 19.07
CA ASN A 814 -24.78 -48.54 19.92
C ASN A 814 -23.26 -48.82 19.72
N MET A 815 -22.45 -48.19 20.57
CA MET A 815 -21.26 -48.86 21.13
C MET A 815 -20.99 -48.33 22.55
N ASP A 816 -21.16 -49.18 23.56
CA ASP A 816 -21.00 -48.79 24.97
C ASP A 816 -19.52 -48.62 25.36
N PHE A 817 -19.17 -47.46 25.93
CA PHE A 817 -17.82 -47.16 26.41
C PHE A 817 -17.73 -47.17 27.94
N THR A 818 -17.42 -48.33 28.51
CA THR A 818 -16.89 -48.43 29.89
C THR A 818 -15.72 -49.40 29.96
N GLY A 819 -14.71 -49.07 30.79
CA GLY A 819 -13.51 -49.90 30.99
C GLY A 819 -12.23 -49.29 30.39
N LYS A 820 -11.34 -48.82 31.26
CA LYS A 820 -9.93 -48.57 30.91
C LYS A 820 -9.11 -49.76 31.38
N GLN A 821 -8.43 -50.47 30.48
CA GLN A 821 -7.18 -51.16 30.83
C GLN A 821 -6.42 -51.59 29.57
N HIS A 822 -5.09 -51.43 29.64
CA HIS A 822 -4.09 -51.75 28.61
C HIS A 822 -4.25 -51.04 27.25
N ALA A 823 -3.16 -50.43 26.79
CA ALA A 823 -3.06 -49.94 25.42
C ALA A 823 -2.59 -51.10 24.55
N GLU A 824 -3.52 -51.76 23.87
CA GLU A 824 -3.16 -52.53 22.68
C GLU A 824 -2.54 -51.57 21.66
N VAL A 825 -1.38 -51.96 21.14
CA VAL A 825 -0.96 -51.45 19.83
C VAL A 825 -1.99 -51.98 18.85
N VAL A 826 -2.58 -51.11 18.03
CA VAL A 826 -3.48 -51.53 16.94
C VAL A 826 -2.63 -52.12 15.83
N ASP A 827 -2.13 -53.32 16.09
CA ASP A 827 -1.53 -54.20 15.11
C ASP A 827 -2.64 -54.62 14.14
N PHE A 828 -2.51 -54.24 12.87
CA PHE A 828 -3.47 -54.61 11.83
C PHE A 828 -3.21 -56.07 11.44
N GLY A 829 -3.61 -56.97 12.34
CA GLY A 829 -3.32 -58.41 12.32
C GLY A 829 -3.64 -59.06 10.98
N GLY A 830 -2.60 -59.20 10.17
CA GLY A 830 -2.72 -59.42 8.73
C GLY A 830 -1.50 -58.87 8.03
N GLU A 831 -0.32 -59.42 8.35
CA GLU A 831 0.89 -59.21 7.56
C GLU A 831 0.57 -59.59 6.11
N VAL A 832 0.42 -58.58 5.25
CA VAL A 832 0.20 -58.78 3.82
C VAL A 832 1.47 -59.44 3.29
N ASP A 833 1.33 -60.65 2.73
CA ASP A 833 2.47 -61.44 2.30
C ASP A 833 3.12 -60.82 1.05
N TYR A 834 4.08 -59.92 1.30
CA TYR A 834 4.89 -59.27 0.27
C TYR A 834 6.01 -60.18 -0.26
N SER A 835 6.14 -61.44 0.17
CA SER A 835 7.21 -62.34 -0.31
C SER A 835 7.13 -62.65 -1.82
N GLY A 836 5.96 -62.46 -2.43
CA GLY A 836 5.75 -62.50 -3.89
C GLY A 836 5.67 -61.14 -4.59
N TYR A 837 5.83 -60.02 -3.87
CA TYR A 837 5.65 -58.66 -4.40
C TYR A 837 6.99 -57.93 -4.57
N GLU A 838 7.68 -58.25 -5.65
CA GLU A 838 8.96 -57.62 -6.03
C GLU A 838 8.77 -56.22 -6.66
N TRP A 839 8.36 -55.25 -5.84
CA TRP A 839 8.31 -53.85 -6.25
C TRP A 839 9.72 -53.36 -6.63
N PHE A 840 9.90 -52.97 -7.90
CA PHE A 840 11.10 -52.33 -8.46
C PHE A 840 12.36 -53.21 -8.66
N GLN A 841 12.27 -54.55 -8.70
CA GLN A 841 13.42 -55.42 -9.05
C GLN A 841 13.95 -55.14 -10.47
N GLU A 842 13.06 -55.00 -11.46
CA GLU A 842 13.44 -54.53 -12.80
C GLU A 842 13.14 -53.03 -12.96
N PRO A 843 14.16 -52.16 -13.21
CA PRO A 843 13.89 -50.81 -13.68
C PRO A 843 13.23 -50.90 -15.07
N PRO A 844 12.16 -50.14 -15.35
CA PRO A 844 11.40 -50.29 -16.58
C PRO A 844 12.32 -50.17 -17.80
N PRO A 845 12.22 -51.12 -18.77
CA PRO A 845 13.25 -51.31 -19.79
C PRO A 845 13.50 -50.00 -20.53
N LYS A 846 14.74 -49.49 -20.43
CA LYS A 846 15.13 -48.19 -21.01
C LYS A 846 14.68 -48.17 -22.47
N GLN A 847 13.69 -47.31 -22.77
CA GLN A 847 13.23 -47.13 -24.13
C GLN A 847 14.44 -46.83 -25.02
N PRO A 848 14.61 -47.53 -26.16
CA PRO A 848 15.73 -47.26 -27.04
C PRO A 848 15.68 -45.78 -27.42
N PRO A 849 16.78 -45.02 -27.26
CA PRO A 849 16.75 -43.59 -27.45
C PRO A 849 16.24 -43.30 -28.87
N PRO A 850 15.24 -42.40 -29.03
CA PRO A 850 14.71 -42.09 -30.35
C PRO A 850 15.87 -41.64 -31.24
N PRO A 851 15.94 -42.10 -32.50
CA PRO A 851 17.12 -41.92 -33.35
C PRO A 851 17.43 -40.43 -33.46
N GLN A 852 18.56 -40.03 -32.86
CA GLN A 852 18.95 -38.62 -32.79
C GLN A 852 19.20 -38.12 -34.21
N SER A 853 18.27 -37.33 -34.73
CA SER A 853 18.48 -36.56 -35.94
C SER A 853 19.77 -35.75 -35.76
N VAL A 854 20.70 -35.84 -36.70
CA VAL A 854 21.97 -35.11 -36.66
C VAL A 854 21.68 -33.62 -36.82
N GLY A 855 21.41 -32.97 -35.68
CA GLY A 855 20.97 -31.59 -35.61
C GLY A 855 22.06 -30.63 -36.03
N THR A 856 21.66 -29.52 -36.64
CA THR A 856 22.54 -28.36 -36.82
C THR A 856 23.13 -27.95 -35.46
N PRO A 857 24.43 -27.58 -35.38
CA PRO A 857 25.07 -27.19 -34.13
C PRO A 857 24.23 -26.15 -33.35
N TYR A 858 23.92 -26.45 -32.09
CA TYR A 858 23.13 -25.58 -31.24
C TYR A 858 23.91 -24.28 -30.97
N VAL A 859 23.34 -23.16 -31.39
CA VAL A 859 23.83 -21.82 -31.06
C VAL A 859 22.91 -21.25 -29.97
N PRO A 860 23.42 -20.97 -28.75
CA PRO A 860 22.59 -20.40 -27.69
C PRO A 860 22.10 -19.00 -28.04
N LEU A 861 20.88 -18.68 -27.62
CA LEU A 861 20.34 -17.31 -27.70
C LEU A 861 21.14 -16.39 -26.75
N PRO A 862 21.37 -15.09 -27.09
CA PRO A 862 22.13 -14.18 -26.24
C PRO A 862 21.66 -14.11 -24.78
N GLY A 863 20.35 -14.07 -24.53
CA GLY A 863 19.80 -14.09 -23.17
C GLY A 863 20.05 -15.39 -22.38
N VAL A 864 20.39 -16.51 -23.05
CA VAL A 864 20.88 -17.72 -22.38
C VAL A 864 22.34 -17.55 -21.96
N ILE A 865 23.17 -16.87 -22.75
CA ILE A 865 24.55 -16.55 -22.40
C ILE A 865 24.56 -15.63 -21.16
N GLU A 866 23.86 -14.50 -21.22
CA GLU A 866 23.69 -13.55 -20.10
C GLU A 866 23.17 -14.25 -18.82
N GLN A 867 22.25 -15.21 -18.96
CA GLN A 867 21.72 -15.96 -17.81
C GLN A 867 22.75 -16.91 -17.19
N ASN A 868 23.57 -17.60 -18.01
CA ASN A 868 24.64 -18.47 -17.50
C ASN A 868 25.75 -17.65 -16.82
N GLU A 869 26.18 -16.54 -17.43
CA GLU A 869 27.15 -15.59 -16.84
C GLU A 869 26.67 -15.05 -15.49
N ALA A 870 25.39 -14.69 -15.37
CA ALA A 870 24.79 -14.24 -14.12
C ALA A 870 24.77 -15.34 -13.04
N PHE A 871 24.54 -16.60 -13.41
CA PHE A 871 24.68 -17.73 -12.47
C PHE A 871 26.14 -17.94 -12.04
N GLU A 872 27.11 -17.87 -12.97
CA GLU A 872 28.54 -18.03 -12.64
C GLU A 872 29.05 -16.95 -11.68
N PHE A 873 28.64 -15.69 -11.89
CA PHE A 873 28.89 -14.60 -10.94
C PHE A 873 28.25 -14.88 -9.57
N ALA A 874 26.97 -15.27 -9.53
CA ALA A 874 26.26 -15.56 -8.29
C ALA A 874 26.88 -16.73 -7.50
N LEU A 875 27.29 -17.79 -8.20
CA LEU A 875 27.90 -18.98 -7.63
C LEU A 875 29.32 -18.71 -7.12
N SER A 876 30.12 -17.89 -7.82
CA SER A 876 31.45 -17.48 -7.34
C SER A 876 31.38 -16.50 -6.15
N ALA A 877 30.35 -15.66 -6.07
CA ALA A 877 30.11 -14.79 -4.92
C ALA A 877 29.55 -15.54 -3.69
N ALA A 878 28.80 -16.62 -3.90
CA ALA A 878 28.05 -17.33 -2.85
C ALA A 878 28.84 -17.69 -1.57
N PRO A 879 30.08 -18.23 -1.62
CA PRO A 879 30.85 -18.55 -0.41
C PRO A 879 31.20 -17.30 0.42
N ASN A 880 31.54 -16.19 -0.25
CA ASN A 880 31.86 -14.92 0.39
C ASN A 880 30.62 -14.27 1.02
N VAL A 881 29.46 -14.32 0.34
CA VAL A 881 28.18 -13.83 0.88
C VAL A 881 27.75 -14.63 2.11
N LEU A 882 27.86 -15.97 2.08
CA LEU A 882 27.62 -16.81 3.25
C LEU A 882 28.51 -16.42 4.44
N TYR A 883 29.82 -16.27 4.21
CA TYR A 883 30.76 -15.90 5.27
C TYR A 883 30.47 -14.48 5.82
N ALA A 884 30.12 -13.51 4.96
CA ALA A 884 29.70 -12.18 5.37
C ALA A 884 28.42 -12.20 6.22
N ARG A 885 27.39 -12.95 5.80
CA ARG A 885 26.14 -13.12 6.57
C ARG A 885 26.38 -13.80 7.92
N TYR A 886 27.28 -14.79 7.98
CA TYR A 886 27.70 -15.40 9.24
C TYR A 886 28.44 -14.40 10.14
N LYS A 887 29.34 -13.57 9.60
CA LYS A 887 30.05 -12.53 10.36
C LYS A 887 29.11 -11.43 10.87
N GLN A 888 28.05 -11.10 10.13
CA GLN A 888 27.05 -10.09 10.50
C GLN A 888 26.02 -10.58 11.53
N TYR A 889 25.49 -11.80 11.37
CA TYR A 889 24.31 -12.29 12.11
C TYR A 889 24.50 -13.66 12.76
N GLY A 890 25.74 -14.16 12.82
CA GLY A 890 26.07 -15.49 13.31
C GLY A 890 25.34 -16.60 12.55
N GLN A 891 24.96 -17.65 13.26
CA GLN A 891 24.33 -18.83 12.68
C GLN A 891 22.93 -18.52 12.08
N LEU A 892 22.22 -17.50 12.57
CA LEU A 892 20.94 -17.07 11.99
C LEU A 892 21.11 -16.45 10.59
N GLY A 893 22.24 -15.77 10.32
CA GLY A 893 22.58 -15.28 8.99
C GLY A 893 22.76 -16.40 7.98
N VAL A 894 23.36 -17.52 8.41
CA VAL A 894 23.49 -18.74 7.60
C VAL A 894 22.12 -19.34 7.28
N LEU A 895 21.23 -19.45 8.27
CA LEU A 895 19.89 -20.00 8.08
C LEU A 895 19.06 -19.16 7.08
N ALA A 896 19.10 -17.82 7.19
CA ALA A 896 18.42 -16.93 6.24
C ALA A 896 19.01 -17.03 4.82
N TRP A 897 20.33 -17.10 4.69
CA TRP A 897 21.01 -17.28 3.40
C TRP A 897 20.70 -18.64 2.75
N CYS A 898 20.46 -19.70 3.53
CA CYS A 898 20.08 -21.01 2.99
C CYS A 898 18.75 -20.98 2.21
N SER A 899 17.83 -20.05 2.50
CA SER A 899 16.63 -19.83 1.67
C SER A 899 16.96 -19.18 0.32
N GLU A 900 17.80 -18.13 0.31
CA GLU A 900 18.24 -17.45 -0.91
C GLU A 900 19.04 -18.41 -1.82
N PHE A 901 19.88 -19.26 -1.22
CA PHE A 901 20.61 -20.30 -1.95
C PHE A 901 19.68 -21.42 -2.46
N GLY A 902 18.58 -21.73 -1.75
CA GLY A 902 17.54 -22.62 -2.23
C GLY A 902 16.86 -22.12 -3.51
N GLU A 903 16.48 -20.84 -3.54
CA GLU A 903 15.95 -20.19 -4.76
C GLU A 903 16.96 -20.20 -5.92
N LEU A 904 18.24 -19.95 -5.64
CA LEU A 904 19.30 -20.03 -6.65
C LEU A 904 19.39 -21.44 -7.27
N ILE A 905 19.34 -22.48 -6.44
CA ILE A 905 19.33 -23.89 -6.89
C ILE A 905 18.13 -24.19 -7.78
N ASP A 906 16.94 -23.71 -7.45
CA ASP A 906 15.73 -24.01 -8.22
C ASP A 906 15.69 -23.28 -9.58
N ASN A 907 16.16 -22.03 -9.65
CA ASN A 907 16.34 -21.33 -10.92
C ASN A 907 17.44 -21.99 -11.79
N LEU A 908 18.53 -22.47 -11.18
CA LEU A 908 19.60 -23.18 -11.88
C LEU A 908 19.14 -24.56 -12.40
N LYS A 909 18.20 -25.21 -11.69
CA LYS A 909 17.55 -26.45 -12.15
C LYS A 909 16.69 -26.25 -13.38
N ASP A 910 15.84 -25.23 -13.36
CA ASP A 910 15.00 -24.86 -14.51
C ASP A 910 15.84 -24.55 -15.77
N LEU A 911 16.99 -23.89 -15.63
CA LEU A 911 17.95 -23.68 -16.72
C LEU A 911 18.50 -25.00 -17.29
N GLY A 912 18.90 -25.93 -16.41
CA GLY A 912 19.44 -27.23 -16.82
C GLY A 912 18.40 -28.16 -17.45
N PHE A 913 17.16 -28.20 -16.93
CA PHE A 913 16.07 -28.96 -17.53
C PHE A 913 15.66 -28.45 -18.92
N LYS A 914 15.92 -27.17 -19.22
CA LYS A 914 15.74 -26.59 -20.57
C LYS A 914 16.89 -26.91 -21.54
N GLY A 915 17.91 -27.64 -21.10
CA GLY A 915 19.12 -27.90 -21.90
C GLY A 915 20.03 -26.68 -22.11
N ASN A 916 19.77 -25.58 -21.40
CA ASN A 916 20.37 -24.27 -21.61
C ASN A 916 21.55 -23.97 -20.65
N MET A 917 21.96 -24.92 -19.81
CA MET A 917 23.07 -24.75 -18.87
C MET A 917 24.43 -25.03 -19.55
N PHE A 918 25.40 -24.13 -19.36
CA PHE A 918 26.75 -24.31 -19.89
C PHE A 918 27.63 -25.18 -18.97
N VAL A 919 28.65 -25.82 -19.56
CA VAL A 919 29.62 -26.65 -18.83
C VAL A 919 30.43 -25.83 -17.83
N ALA A 920 30.73 -24.56 -18.16
CA ALA A 920 31.34 -23.61 -17.22
C ALA A 920 30.47 -23.41 -15.97
N THR A 921 29.18 -23.09 -16.16
CA THR A 921 28.20 -22.88 -15.08
C THR A 921 28.03 -24.12 -14.21
N ARG A 922 27.94 -25.31 -14.82
CA ARG A 922 27.91 -26.61 -14.11
C ARG A 922 29.17 -26.82 -13.27
N THR A 923 30.34 -26.50 -13.82
CA THR A 923 31.65 -26.65 -13.15
C THR A 923 31.81 -25.67 -12.00
N GLN A 924 31.44 -24.39 -12.20
CA GLN A 924 31.45 -23.38 -11.15
C GLN A 924 30.47 -23.72 -10.03
N ALA A 925 29.28 -24.26 -10.35
CA ALA A 925 28.33 -24.71 -9.34
C ALA A 925 28.87 -25.87 -8.48
N LEU A 926 29.56 -26.84 -9.08
CA LEU A 926 30.25 -27.92 -8.35
C LEU A 926 31.39 -27.39 -7.48
N ARG A 927 32.20 -26.46 -8.00
CA ARG A 927 33.27 -25.78 -7.25
C ARG A 927 32.73 -25.03 -6.04
N THR A 928 31.65 -24.25 -6.22
CA THR A 928 30.95 -23.55 -5.14
C THR A 928 30.45 -24.52 -4.06
N CYS A 929 29.95 -25.71 -4.44
CA CYS A 929 29.57 -26.74 -3.46
C CYS A 929 30.75 -27.20 -2.58
N GLU A 930 31.94 -27.38 -3.16
CA GLU A 930 33.14 -27.72 -2.40
C GLU A 930 33.63 -26.58 -1.50
N GLU A 931 33.62 -25.34 -2.00
CA GLU A 931 34.04 -24.16 -1.22
C GLU A 931 33.09 -23.90 -0.04
N LEU A 932 31.78 -24.12 -0.22
CA LEU A 932 30.80 -24.07 0.88
C LEU A 932 31.06 -25.15 1.93
N LEU A 933 31.35 -26.40 1.54
CA LEU A 933 31.66 -27.47 2.51
C LEU A 933 33.00 -27.26 3.22
N LYS A 934 34.01 -26.69 2.54
CA LYS A 934 35.28 -26.27 3.16
C LYS A 934 35.04 -25.18 4.21
N LEU A 935 34.22 -24.16 3.91
CA LEU A 935 33.81 -23.14 4.90
C LEU A 935 33.06 -23.75 6.09
N MET A 936 32.10 -24.65 5.85
CA MET A 936 31.36 -25.34 6.93
C MET A 936 32.26 -26.16 7.85
N LYS A 937 33.32 -26.81 7.32
CA LYS A 937 34.23 -27.65 8.10
C LYS A 937 35.32 -26.86 8.84
N HIS A 938 35.76 -25.72 8.31
CA HIS A 938 36.97 -25.04 8.80
C HIS A 938 36.80 -23.58 9.23
N SER A 939 35.68 -22.91 8.88
CA SER A 939 35.55 -21.45 9.05
C SER A 939 34.25 -20.99 9.73
N LEU A 940 33.25 -21.86 9.84
CA LEU A 940 31.94 -21.55 10.43
C LEU A 940 31.72 -22.38 11.70
N GLU A 941 31.72 -21.76 12.88
CA GLU A 941 31.41 -22.44 14.16
C GLU A 941 29.89 -22.69 14.30
N LEU A 942 29.34 -23.59 13.48
CA LEU A 942 27.93 -23.92 13.44
C LEU A 942 27.53 -24.89 14.57
N LYS A 943 27.28 -24.34 15.76
CA LYS A 943 26.86 -25.08 16.96
C LYS A 943 25.43 -25.65 16.84
N MET A 944 24.55 -25.01 16.07
CA MET A 944 23.20 -25.51 15.76
C MET A 944 23.22 -26.59 14.66
N GLN A 945 23.16 -27.86 15.06
CA GLN A 945 23.16 -29.01 14.15
C GLN A 945 22.09 -28.96 13.04
N ILE A 946 20.91 -28.39 13.33
CA ILE A 946 19.84 -28.22 12.32
C ILE A 946 20.26 -27.32 11.14
N ILE A 947 21.16 -26.36 11.37
CA ILE A 947 21.68 -25.47 10.31
C ILE A 947 22.77 -26.19 9.51
N VAL A 948 23.60 -27.01 10.16
CA VAL A 948 24.57 -27.91 9.50
C VAL A 948 23.83 -28.89 8.58
N MET A 949 22.78 -29.54 9.08
CA MET A 949 21.91 -30.42 8.28
C MET A 949 21.26 -29.68 7.11
N TYR A 950 20.64 -28.52 7.35
CA TYR A 950 19.88 -27.82 6.33
C TYR A 950 20.79 -27.32 5.19
N LEU A 951 21.92 -26.69 5.50
CA LEU A 951 22.88 -26.25 4.49
C LEU A 951 23.50 -27.44 3.74
N SER A 952 23.87 -28.52 4.43
CA SER A 952 24.34 -29.75 3.78
C SER A 952 23.28 -30.35 2.85
N SER A 953 22.00 -30.29 3.23
CA SER A 953 20.90 -30.78 2.39
C SER A 953 20.73 -29.96 1.11
N GLN A 954 20.92 -28.63 1.15
CA GLN A 954 20.89 -27.79 -0.06
C GLN A 954 22.10 -28.06 -0.97
N VAL A 955 23.31 -28.21 -0.40
CA VAL A 955 24.51 -28.58 -1.18
C VAL A 955 24.36 -29.98 -1.81
N ALA A 956 23.76 -30.94 -1.10
CA ALA A 956 23.44 -32.26 -1.65
C ALA A 956 22.34 -32.21 -2.72
N ARG A 957 21.30 -31.39 -2.52
CA ARG A 957 20.21 -31.15 -3.48
C ARG A 957 20.70 -30.49 -4.77
N LEU A 958 21.79 -29.73 -4.70
CA LEU A 958 22.49 -29.16 -5.87
C LEU A 958 23.42 -30.19 -6.52
N ARG A 959 24.34 -30.81 -5.77
CA ARG A 959 25.29 -31.80 -6.30
C ARG A 959 24.60 -32.96 -7.02
N ARG A 960 23.57 -33.58 -6.42
CA ARG A 960 22.80 -34.69 -7.05
C ARG A 960 22.10 -34.31 -8.36
N PHE A 961 21.93 -33.02 -8.64
CA PHE A 961 21.38 -32.53 -9.90
C PHE A 961 22.49 -32.22 -10.91
N LEU A 962 23.61 -31.65 -10.46
CA LEU A 962 24.77 -31.37 -11.31
C LEU A 962 25.53 -32.65 -11.70
N ASP A 963 25.51 -33.67 -10.85
CA ASP A 963 26.22 -34.93 -10.99
C ASP A 963 25.47 -36.02 -10.20
N GLY A 964 24.51 -36.66 -10.87
CA GLY A 964 23.61 -37.65 -10.26
C GLY A 964 24.16 -39.07 -10.15
N GLU A 965 25.25 -39.39 -10.86
CA GLU A 965 25.91 -40.70 -10.80
C GLU A 965 26.95 -40.75 -9.68
N LYS A 966 27.56 -39.60 -9.33
CA LYS A 966 28.57 -39.51 -8.28
C LYS A 966 27.93 -39.45 -6.88
N THR A 967 28.29 -40.41 -6.04
CA THR A 967 28.06 -40.36 -4.59
C THR A 967 29.09 -39.44 -3.92
N TRP A 968 28.70 -38.76 -2.85
CA TRP A 968 29.51 -37.78 -2.14
C TRP A 968 29.40 -38.00 -0.63
N ASP A 969 30.52 -38.31 0.01
CA ASP A 969 30.59 -38.62 1.45
C ASP A 969 31.35 -37.55 2.25
N ASP A 970 31.67 -36.41 1.62
CA ASP A 970 32.41 -35.28 2.19
C ASP A 970 31.53 -34.27 2.96
N TYR A 971 30.30 -34.63 3.29
CA TYR A 971 29.43 -33.82 4.16
C TYR A 971 29.94 -33.78 5.62
N PRO A 972 29.64 -32.73 6.40
CA PRO A 972 29.93 -32.72 7.84
C PRO A 972 28.92 -33.60 8.59
N GLU A 973 29.42 -34.56 9.37
CA GLU A 973 28.59 -35.42 10.23
C GLU A 973 27.92 -34.59 11.35
N PRO A 974 26.59 -34.68 11.51
CA PRO A 974 25.89 -33.88 12.52
C PRO A 974 26.08 -34.48 13.92
N GLN A 975 26.74 -33.72 14.80
CA GLN A 975 27.02 -34.12 16.19
C GLN A 975 25.77 -34.01 17.08
N PHE A 976 24.79 -34.88 16.86
CA PHE A 976 23.70 -35.06 17.81
C PHE A 976 24.14 -35.92 19.01
N PRO A 977 23.73 -35.57 20.24
CA PRO A 977 23.85 -36.46 21.39
C PRO A 977 22.79 -37.58 21.32
N LEU A 978 22.93 -38.47 20.35
CA LEU A 978 22.07 -39.66 20.16
C LEU A 978 22.50 -40.86 21.04
N ASP A 979 23.51 -40.70 21.88
CA ASP A 979 24.06 -41.78 22.70
C ASP A 979 23.23 -42.00 23.99
N TYR A 980 21.95 -42.35 23.81
CA TYR A 980 21.06 -42.80 24.90
C TYR A 980 21.57 -44.09 25.58
N THR A 981 22.51 -44.79 24.94
CA THR A 981 23.25 -45.94 25.44
C THR A 981 24.37 -45.59 26.44
N LYS A 982 24.93 -44.37 26.40
CA LYS A 982 25.87 -43.89 27.42
C LYS A 982 25.14 -43.64 28.72
N LYS A 983 25.09 -44.67 29.58
CA LYS A 983 24.92 -44.49 31.02
C LYS A 983 25.97 -43.48 31.49
N TYR A 984 25.51 -42.30 31.91
CA TYR A 984 26.33 -41.41 32.73
C TYR A 984 26.84 -42.22 33.94
N PRO A 985 28.14 -42.14 34.30
CA PRO A 985 28.59 -42.71 35.56
C PRO A 985 27.83 -42.03 36.70
N PRO A 986 27.44 -42.76 37.76
CA PRO A 986 26.72 -42.17 38.89
C PRO A 986 27.54 -41.03 39.48
N ALA A 987 26.87 -39.93 39.81
CA ALA A 987 27.54 -38.73 40.33
C ALA A 987 28.29 -39.06 41.62
N ALA A 988 29.62 -38.91 41.59
CA ALA A 988 30.48 -39.18 42.73
C ALA A 988 30.36 -38.04 43.75
N GLY A 989 29.33 -38.09 44.61
CA GLY A 989 29.06 -37.00 45.55
C GLY A 989 27.83 -37.13 46.45
N GLU A 990 27.43 -38.33 46.86
CA GLU A 990 26.46 -38.51 47.95
C GLU A 990 26.75 -39.79 48.78
N TYR A 991 27.58 -39.62 49.81
CA TYR A 991 27.86 -40.53 50.93
C TYR A 991 28.41 -39.71 52.11
#